data_AF-A0A7X0XI11-F1
#
_entry.id   AF-A0A7X0XI11-F1
#
_cell.length_a   1.000
_cell.length_b   1.000
_cell.length_c   1.000
_cell.angle_alpha   90.00
_cell.angle_beta   90.00
_cell.angle_gamma   90.00
#
_symmetry.space_group_name_H-M   'P 1'
#
loop_
_entity.id
_entity.type
_entity.pdbx_description
1 polymer ?
#
loop_
_entity_poly.entity_id
_entity_poly.type
_entity_poly.pdbx_seq_one_letter_code
_entity_poly.pdbx_strand_id
1 'polypeptide(L)'
;MNRFIQKCIILFVIPVFLLSNFHLVTAAAEQEYKISDLFPDPILAETIATTLKKSPSDTVTKTQLTKFGSLVIKNQKVRDLTGLEYLTNITGLQLTNTDVADLTPIANLTALKTITLTYNQISDITALQKLSNTKSLQLQGNQIKDITALSQLTNLTSLNVYTNQISSISPLAKLPKITTLDLGMNRIQDITPLANLTTLQSVQLNSNAITDVSPLQHLPALSVLGLFANNISDISPISQLTTLTSLDFTRNNITDMSSLAKLTNLTYLKANENKMQDASVVRYFPALTYLNLADNALTDVSPLQNLVLLQQLNLSGNHLTNLAPLKNMTNLDSFFAINQQVSAPVTSVGDTTSMLLKDKDGQPLTINTATAYHLDNDYLTWDEAGNNQLTWRNNDGTFSGSLTQTVRKTTQVFVDDFMLGDKYITGIYSNPDVTQMSVQVNQKVYYGGDVINHKLKFYIEGKITKATDTVTIKTYNKKGELLETTTLNVKETPPSIAKWKTSNVLFLGDSITAGLRANIAYPSIVSKQLRFPTLQSEGISGATVAQNSASTVQSLVQRLEAIDTSKITDVVIFGGTNDFYYDTPLGSLNSTDKNTFYGALNTIAAKLAAQNKKIYFITPMWRSRQLAGDAKDSDNYTNTNGVYLNDYGTAIKNIAQKYNAPCLDLYSQKSMYDYTLLDGVHPNDEGQYFIGNTVANWMNNAY
;
A
#
# COMPACT_ATOMS: atom_id res chain seq x y z
N MET A 1 23.77 -13.99 111.33
CA MET A 1 23.32 -12.93 110.40
C MET A 1 21.80 -12.95 110.38
N ASN A 2 21.12 -11.98 110.99
CA ASN A 2 20.74 -10.67 110.42
C ASN A 2 19.87 -10.83 109.15
N ARG A 3 18.63 -10.31 109.06
CA ARG A 3 17.85 -9.46 110.00
C ARG A 3 16.34 -9.50 109.65
N PHE A 4 15.51 -9.29 110.68
CA PHE A 4 14.08 -8.88 110.65
C PHE A 4 13.05 -9.88 110.06
N ILE A 5 11.96 -10.31 110.73
CA ILE A 5 10.95 -9.69 111.65
C ILE A 5 9.78 -9.02 110.91
N GLN A 6 8.54 -9.36 111.36
CA GLN A 6 7.21 -8.80 111.03
C GLN A 6 6.62 -9.19 109.65
N LYS A 7 5.37 -9.67 109.51
CA LYS A 7 4.23 -9.98 110.44
C LYS A 7 3.54 -11.28 109.93
N CYS A 8 3.36 -12.33 110.75
CA CYS A 8 2.27 -12.57 111.72
C CYS A 8 0.89 -12.81 111.04
N ILE A 9 0.37 -14.06 110.94
CA ILE A 9 -0.36 -14.88 111.95
C ILE A 9 -1.91 -14.69 111.86
N ILE A 10 -2.67 -15.78 112.14
CA ILE A 10 -4.15 -15.99 112.13
C ILE A 10 -4.68 -16.78 110.90
N LEU A 11 -5.52 -17.85 110.99
CA LEU A 11 -5.61 -19.03 111.89
C LEU A 11 -6.66 -20.07 111.34
N PHE A 12 -6.65 -21.33 111.84
CA PHE A 12 -7.73 -22.38 111.84
C PHE A 12 -8.53 -22.81 110.57
N VAL A 13 -8.19 -23.99 110.01
CA VAL A 13 -8.91 -25.30 110.18
C VAL A 13 -10.48 -25.35 110.20
N ILE A 14 -11.08 -25.98 109.16
CA ILE A 14 -12.39 -26.74 109.07
C ILE A 14 -13.72 -25.90 109.05
N PRO A 15 -14.85 -26.30 108.37
CA PRO A 15 -15.16 -27.45 107.48
C PRO A 15 -15.74 -27.13 106.07
N VAL A 16 -15.95 -28.21 105.31
CA VAL A 16 -16.97 -28.53 104.25
C VAL A 16 -18.07 -27.50 103.87
N PHE A 17 -18.45 -27.53 102.57
CA PHE A 17 -19.56 -26.85 101.87
C PHE A 17 -19.39 -25.37 101.49
N LEU A 18 -18.78 -25.17 100.31
CA LEU A 18 -19.11 -24.06 99.40
C LEU A 18 -18.96 -24.52 97.93
N LEU A 19 -19.73 -25.56 97.57
CA LEU A 19 -19.98 -25.96 96.18
C LEU A 19 -21.12 -25.11 95.59
N SER A 20 -20.84 -23.84 95.32
CA SER A 20 -21.65 -23.00 94.43
C SER A 20 -20.84 -21.79 93.95
N ASN A 21 -20.93 -21.51 92.65
CA ASN A 21 -20.40 -20.30 91.98
C ASN A 21 -18.89 -20.22 91.69
N PHE A 22 -18.21 -21.36 91.50
CA PHE A 22 -17.17 -21.41 90.47
C PHE A 22 -17.77 -21.94 89.17
N HIS A 23 -18.35 -21.04 88.37
CA HIS A 23 -18.46 -21.30 86.94
C HIS A 23 -17.06 -21.18 86.34
N LEU A 24 -16.40 -22.32 86.18
CA LEU A 24 -15.48 -22.49 85.06
C LEU A 24 -16.28 -22.13 83.81
N VAL A 25 -15.95 -20.99 83.20
CA VAL A 25 -16.36 -20.69 81.83
C VAL A 25 -15.57 -21.64 80.95
N THR A 26 -16.08 -22.86 80.79
CA THR A 26 -15.68 -23.72 79.68
C THR A 26 -15.95 -22.93 78.42
N ALA A 27 -14.88 -22.60 77.68
CA ALA A 27 -15.03 -22.05 76.34
C ALA A 27 -15.97 -22.99 75.57
N ALA A 28 -17.08 -22.45 75.05
CA ALA A 28 -18.01 -23.25 74.27
C ALA A 28 -17.23 -23.90 73.12
N ALA A 29 -17.38 -25.22 72.97
CA ALA A 29 -16.70 -25.94 71.90
C ALA A 29 -17.05 -25.29 70.56
N GLU A 30 -16.04 -24.99 69.74
CA GLU A 30 -16.26 -24.35 68.45
C GLU A 30 -17.15 -25.26 67.59
N GLN A 31 -18.15 -24.67 66.92
CA GLN A 31 -19.08 -25.45 66.13
C GLN A 31 -18.34 -26.18 64.99
N GLU A 32 -18.44 -27.51 65.02
CA GLU A 32 -17.95 -28.39 63.96
C GLU A 32 -19.02 -28.55 62.87
N TYR A 33 -18.54 -28.57 61.62
CA TYR A 33 -19.36 -28.77 60.42
C TYR A 33 -18.71 -29.85 59.56
N LYS A 34 -19.51 -30.73 58.94
CA LYS A 34 -18.99 -31.74 58.01
C LYS A 34 -18.49 -31.07 56.73
N ILE A 35 -17.32 -31.48 56.23
CA ILE A 35 -16.64 -30.79 55.10
C ILE A 35 -17.50 -30.81 53.84
N SER A 36 -18.07 -31.96 53.46
CA SER A 36 -18.98 -32.06 52.29
C SER A 36 -20.25 -31.22 52.39
N ASP A 37 -20.60 -30.75 53.58
CA ASP A 37 -21.84 -30.00 53.84
C ASP A 37 -21.57 -28.49 53.83
N LEU A 38 -20.32 -28.07 54.11
CA LEU A 38 -19.84 -26.70 53.86
C LEU A 38 -19.41 -26.48 52.40
N PHE A 39 -18.88 -27.51 51.74
CA PHE A 39 -18.37 -27.45 50.38
C PHE A 39 -19.14 -28.48 49.52
N PRO A 40 -20.25 -28.09 48.87
CA PRO A 40 -21.12 -29.03 48.14
C PRO A 40 -20.50 -29.61 46.87
N ASP A 41 -19.59 -28.88 46.22
CA ASP A 41 -18.83 -29.39 45.08
C ASP A 41 -17.84 -30.47 45.55
N PRO A 42 -17.92 -31.71 45.03
CA PRO A 42 -17.14 -32.83 45.57
C PRO A 42 -15.63 -32.67 45.33
N ILE A 43 -15.22 -31.95 44.28
CA ILE A 43 -13.80 -31.71 44.00
C ILE A 43 -13.28 -30.62 44.95
N LEU A 44 -14.08 -29.60 45.22
CA LEU A 44 -13.74 -28.59 46.22
C LEU A 44 -13.66 -29.21 47.62
N ALA A 45 -14.65 -30.02 48.02
CA ALA A 45 -14.68 -30.74 49.29
C ALA A 45 -13.43 -31.62 49.47
N GLU A 46 -13.07 -32.42 48.45
CA GLU A 46 -11.88 -33.27 48.45
C GLU A 46 -10.58 -32.44 48.56
N THR A 47 -10.51 -31.29 47.88
CA THR A 47 -9.36 -30.38 47.94
C THR A 47 -9.18 -29.80 49.35
N ILE A 48 -10.26 -29.34 49.98
CA ILE A 48 -10.25 -28.82 51.35
C ILE A 48 -9.90 -29.93 52.35
N ALA A 49 -10.53 -31.09 52.23
CA ALA A 49 -10.30 -32.25 53.10
C ALA A 49 -8.84 -32.72 53.02
N THR A 50 -8.33 -32.94 51.81
CA THR A 50 -6.93 -33.36 51.57
C THR A 50 -5.95 -32.36 52.15
N THR A 51 -6.19 -31.04 51.97
CA THR A 51 -5.31 -29.99 52.53
C THR A 51 -5.27 -30.03 54.06
N LEU A 52 -6.39 -30.39 54.70
CA LEU A 52 -6.51 -30.57 56.15
C LEU A 52 -6.10 -31.96 56.65
N LYS A 53 -5.68 -32.87 55.76
CA LYS A 53 -5.40 -34.30 56.04
C LYS A 53 -6.61 -35.03 56.64
N LYS A 54 -7.78 -34.79 56.05
CA LYS A 54 -9.11 -35.31 56.42
C LYS A 54 -9.79 -35.95 55.19
N SER A 55 -10.89 -36.66 55.42
CA SER A 55 -11.87 -37.07 54.41
C SER A 55 -13.00 -36.02 54.29
N PRO A 56 -13.68 -35.86 53.14
CA PRO A 56 -14.88 -35.02 53.02
C PRO A 56 -16.02 -35.36 54.00
N SER A 57 -16.02 -36.59 54.54
CA SER A 57 -16.95 -37.03 55.59
C SER A 57 -16.65 -36.44 56.97
N ASP A 58 -15.44 -35.94 57.20
CA ASP A 58 -14.98 -35.50 58.50
C ASP A 58 -15.49 -34.09 58.83
N THR A 59 -15.42 -33.73 60.10
CA THR A 59 -15.74 -32.38 60.57
C THR A 59 -14.57 -31.40 60.46
N VAL A 60 -14.89 -30.12 60.33
CA VAL A 60 -13.97 -28.98 60.35
C VAL A 60 -14.58 -27.83 61.14
N THR A 61 -13.76 -27.02 61.79
CA THR A 61 -14.19 -25.75 62.41
C THR A 61 -13.81 -24.54 61.56
N LYS A 62 -14.49 -23.41 61.74
CA LYS A 62 -14.18 -22.18 60.98
C LYS A 62 -12.77 -21.67 61.28
N THR A 63 -12.27 -21.83 62.50
CA THR A 63 -10.88 -21.53 62.86
C THR A 63 -9.85 -22.44 62.17
N GLN A 64 -10.21 -23.68 61.81
CA GLN A 64 -9.32 -24.51 60.98
C GLN A 64 -9.28 -24.00 59.53
N LEU A 65 -10.40 -23.50 59.00
CA LEU A 65 -10.49 -22.91 57.66
C LEU A 65 -9.71 -21.59 57.51
N THR A 66 -9.46 -20.84 58.60
CA THR A 66 -8.60 -19.64 58.57
C THR A 66 -7.10 -19.93 58.41
N LYS A 67 -6.68 -21.21 58.39
CA LYS A 67 -5.27 -21.62 58.22
C LYS A 67 -4.83 -21.71 56.75
N PHE A 68 -5.75 -21.62 55.80
CA PHE A 68 -5.44 -21.64 54.38
C PHE A 68 -4.77 -20.33 53.95
N GLY A 69 -3.54 -20.41 53.44
CA GLY A 69 -2.83 -19.24 52.87
C GLY A 69 -3.15 -19.00 51.38
N SER A 70 -3.47 -20.06 50.65
CA SER A 70 -3.89 -20.04 49.26
C SER A 70 -4.67 -21.32 48.89
N LEU A 71 -5.42 -21.27 47.78
CA LEU A 71 -6.12 -22.42 47.20
C LEU A 71 -5.80 -22.53 45.70
N VAL A 72 -5.57 -23.75 45.21
CA VAL A 72 -5.21 -24.03 43.82
C VAL A 72 -5.98 -25.25 43.30
N ILE A 73 -6.75 -25.07 42.23
CA ILE A 73 -7.48 -26.12 41.51
C ILE A 73 -7.25 -25.93 40.00
N LYS A 74 -6.90 -27.00 39.28
CA LYS A 74 -6.54 -26.96 37.86
C LYS A 74 -7.08 -28.16 37.11
N ASN A 75 -7.60 -27.93 35.90
CA ASN A 75 -8.06 -28.99 34.99
C ASN A 75 -9.09 -29.95 35.63
N GLN A 76 -9.92 -29.43 36.53
CA GLN A 76 -10.92 -30.18 37.28
C GLN A 76 -12.25 -29.44 37.23
N LYS A 77 -13.36 -30.16 37.09
CA LYS A 77 -14.68 -29.60 36.79
C LYS A 77 -15.43 -29.08 38.03
N VAL A 78 -14.74 -28.29 38.86
CA VAL A 78 -15.38 -27.48 39.90
C VAL A 78 -16.35 -26.51 39.24
N ARG A 79 -17.54 -26.38 39.83
CA ARG A 79 -18.62 -25.48 39.37
C ARG A 79 -19.12 -24.58 40.48
N ASP A 80 -19.30 -25.14 41.67
CA ASP A 80 -19.82 -24.45 42.84
C ASP A 80 -18.67 -24.11 43.79
N LEU A 81 -18.63 -22.84 44.22
CA LEU A 81 -17.62 -22.29 45.12
C LEU A 81 -18.15 -22.09 46.55
N THR A 82 -19.38 -22.52 46.83
CA THR A 82 -20.00 -22.47 48.16
C THR A 82 -19.08 -23.10 49.21
N GLY A 83 -18.92 -22.40 50.34
CA GLY A 83 -17.98 -22.71 51.41
C GLY A 83 -16.68 -21.91 51.33
N LEU A 84 -16.29 -21.38 50.16
CA LEU A 84 -15.09 -20.54 50.06
C LEU A 84 -15.17 -19.27 50.89
N GLU A 85 -16.37 -18.76 51.19
CA GLU A 85 -16.59 -17.59 52.05
C GLU A 85 -16.00 -17.74 53.47
N TYR A 86 -15.75 -18.98 53.92
CA TYR A 86 -15.12 -19.28 55.21
C TYR A 86 -13.59 -19.26 55.18
N LEU A 87 -12.95 -19.23 54.01
CA LEU A 87 -11.48 -19.19 53.87
C LEU A 87 -10.91 -17.76 54.00
N THR A 88 -11.36 -16.99 54.99
CA THR A 88 -11.20 -15.53 55.07
C THR A 88 -9.75 -15.00 55.02
N ASN A 89 -8.76 -15.83 55.32
CA ASN A 89 -7.34 -15.47 55.32
C ASN A 89 -6.60 -15.78 54.01
N ILE A 90 -7.22 -16.38 52.99
CA ILE A 90 -6.50 -16.72 51.76
C ILE A 90 -5.99 -15.47 51.04
N THR A 91 -4.73 -15.52 50.62
CA THR A 91 -4.07 -14.44 49.88
C THR A 91 -3.89 -14.75 48.40
N GLY A 92 -4.05 -16.03 48.02
CA GLY A 92 -4.01 -16.49 46.64
C GLY A 92 -5.15 -17.46 46.31
N LEU A 93 -5.80 -17.26 45.18
CA LEU A 93 -6.80 -18.18 44.63
C LEU A 93 -6.45 -18.48 43.17
N GLN A 94 -6.31 -19.75 42.81
CA GLN A 94 -6.14 -20.19 41.43
C GLN A 94 -7.17 -21.26 41.07
N LEU A 95 -8.06 -20.94 40.11
CA LEU A 95 -9.03 -21.84 39.48
C LEU A 95 -8.80 -21.76 37.97
N THR A 96 -8.15 -22.77 37.39
CA THR A 96 -7.76 -22.78 35.97
C THR A 96 -8.36 -23.97 35.24
N ASN A 97 -9.04 -23.74 34.11
CA ASN A 97 -9.72 -24.78 33.33
C ASN A 97 -10.71 -25.60 34.20
N THR A 98 -11.62 -24.87 34.85
CA THR A 98 -12.75 -25.41 35.60
C THR A 98 -14.06 -25.03 34.90
N ASP A 99 -15.22 -25.30 35.50
CA ASP A 99 -16.53 -24.90 34.96
C ASP A 99 -17.17 -23.79 35.83
N VAL A 100 -16.39 -23.08 36.65
CA VAL A 100 -16.88 -21.99 37.52
C VAL A 100 -17.51 -20.86 36.71
N ALA A 101 -18.69 -20.41 37.13
CA ALA A 101 -19.39 -19.26 36.57
C ALA A 101 -19.73 -18.20 37.64
N ASP A 102 -20.16 -18.62 38.83
CA ASP A 102 -20.47 -17.74 39.96
C ASP A 102 -19.24 -17.50 40.85
N LEU A 103 -19.01 -16.22 41.18
CA LEU A 103 -17.94 -15.76 42.06
C LEU A 103 -18.47 -15.21 43.39
N THR A 104 -19.77 -15.24 43.64
CA THR A 104 -20.41 -14.74 44.87
C THR A 104 -19.77 -15.29 46.16
N PRO A 105 -19.41 -16.58 46.28
CA PRO A 105 -18.75 -17.11 47.49
C PRO A 105 -17.40 -16.46 47.81
N ILE A 106 -16.68 -15.89 46.84
CA ILE A 106 -15.38 -15.23 47.09
C ILE A 106 -15.51 -13.72 47.36
N ALA A 107 -16.72 -13.14 47.30
CA ALA A 107 -16.94 -11.69 47.28
C ALA A 107 -16.46 -10.92 48.53
N ASN A 108 -16.25 -11.60 49.65
CA ASN A 108 -15.78 -11.00 50.91
C ASN A 108 -14.37 -11.47 51.33
N LEU A 109 -13.63 -12.19 50.47
CA LEU A 109 -12.27 -12.68 50.74
C LEU A 109 -11.22 -11.58 50.55
N THR A 110 -11.37 -10.47 51.29
CA THR A 110 -10.61 -9.23 51.11
C THR A 110 -9.10 -9.34 51.38
N ALA A 111 -8.62 -10.48 51.93
CA ALA A 111 -7.20 -10.79 52.07
C ALA A 111 -6.50 -11.17 50.74
N LEU A 112 -7.27 -11.45 49.68
CA LEU A 112 -6.75 -11.85 48.36
C LEU A 112 -5.84 -10.78 47.75
N LYS A 113 -4.68 -11.24 47.25
CA LYS A 113 -3.63 -10.45 46.58
C LYS A 113 -3.37 -10.94 45.17
N THR A 114 -3.54 -12.23 44.93
CA THR A 114 -3.35 -12.88 43.62
C THR A 114 -4.57 -13.72 43.29
N ILE A 115 -5.25 -13.40 42.19
CA ILE A 115 -6.46 -14.08 41.75
C ILE A 115 -6.25 -14.57 40.32
N THR A 116 -6.37 -15.87 40.10
CA THR A 116 -6.26 -16.51 38.79
C THR A 116 -7.50 -17.34 38.53
N LEU A 117 -8.34 -16.89 37.61
CA LEU A 117 -9.66 -17.46 37.30
C LEU A 117 -9.75 -17.71 35.79
N THR A 118 -8.82 -18.50 35.25
CA THR A 118 -8.56 -18.61 33.81
C THR A 118 -9.23 -19.83 33.15
N TYR A 119 -9.74 -19.65 31.93
CA TYR A 119 -10.43 -20.68 31.14
C TYR A 119 -11.63 -21.29 31.88
N ASN A 120 -12.54 -20.42 32.36
CA ASN A 120 -13.76 -20.82 33.07
C ASN A 120 -14.99 -20.27 32.32
N GLN A 121 -16.15 -20.22 32.98
CA GLN A 121 -17.44 -19.79 32.39
C GLN A 121 -17.92 -18.45 32.97
N ILE A 122 -17.00 -17.64 33.49
CA ILE A 122 -17.31 -16.40 34.20
C ILE A 122 -17.77 -15.33 33.20
N SER A 123 -18.93 -14.73 33.46
CA SER A 123 -19.44 -13.56 32.72
C SER A 123 -19.65 -12.33 33.61
N ASP A 124 -19.92 -12.54 34.90
CA ASP A 124 -20.08 -11.51 35.93
C ASP A 124 -18.89 -11.55 36.90
N ILE A 125 -18.29 -10.38 37.16
CA ILE A 125 -17.19 -10.20 38.11
C ILE A 125 -17.50 -9.18 39.22
N THR A 126 -18.76 -8.81 39.42
CA THR A 126 -19.22 -7.89 40.49
C THR A 126 -18.73 -8.31 41.88
N ALA A 127 -18.69 -9.61 42.16
CA ALA A 127 -18.12 -10.17 43.38
C ALA A 127 -16.68 -9.68 43.69
N LEU A 128 -15.86 -9.39 42.67
CA LEU A 128 -14.49 -8.94 42.85
C LEU A 128 -14.38 -7.49 43.37
N GLN A 129 -15.46 -6.70 43.33
CA GLN A 129 -15.43 -5.25 43.59
C GLN A 129 -14.88 -4.87 44.99
N LYS A 130 -15.04 -5.75 45.99
CA LYS A 130 -14.55 -5.50 47.36
C LYS A 130 -13.10 -5.92 47.58
N LEU A 131 -12.47 -6.61 46.63
CA LEU A 131 -11.16 -7.26 46.80
C LEU A 131 -10.00 -6.28 46.55
N SER A 132 -10.04 -5.13 47.22
CA SER A 132 -9.16 -3.97 47.00
C SER A 132 -7.67 -4.21 47.33
N ASN A 133 -7.32 -5.33 47.98
CA ASN A 133 -5.93 -5.76 48.20
C ASN A 133 -5.33 -6.54 47.01
N THR A 134 -6.12 -6.85 45.98
CA THR A 134 -5.67 -7.58 44.78
C THR A 134 -4.60 -6.78 44.05
N LYS A 135 -3.45 -7.42 43.77
CA LYS A 135 -2.32 -6.88 43.02
C LYS A 135 -2.18 -7.51 41.64
N SER A 136 -2.49 -8.79 41.49
CA SER A 136 -2.53 -9.48 40.20
C SER A 136 -3.86 -10.20 40.00
N LEU A 137 -4.49 -9.97 38.84
CA LEU A 137 -5.76 -10.55 38.44
C LEU A 137 -5.64 -11.13 37.02
N GLN A 138 -5.88 -12.43 36.90
CA GLN A 138 -5.77 -13.20 35.66
C GLN A 138 -7.16 -13.80 35.34
N LEU A 139 -7.79 -13.34 34.26
CA LEU A 139 -9.18 -13.62 33.86
C LEU A 139 -9.27 -14.09 32.39
N GLN A 140 -8.18 -14.59 31.82
CA GLN A 140 -8.10 -15.10 30.45
C GLN A 140 -9.14 -16.18 30.17
N GLY A 141 -9.71 -16.21 28.96
CA GLY A 141 -10.57 -17.34 28.54
C GLY A 141 -11.91 -17.39 29.26
N ASN A 142 -12.57 -16.25 29.39
CA ASN A 142 -13.88 -16.14 30.02
C ASN A 142 -14.87 -15.42 29.07
N GLN A 143 -16.06 -15.08 29.58
CA GLN A 143 -17.16 -14.48 28.82
C GLN A 143 -17.47 -13.05 29.28
N ILE A 144 -16.47 -12.38 29.88
CA ILE A 144 -16.62 -11.08 30.54
C ILE A 144 -16.86 -9.99 29.51
N LYS A 145 -17.83 -9.11 29.80
CA LYS A 145 -18.18 -7.93 28.98
C LYS A 145 -18.03 -6.63 29.77
N ASP A 146 -18.50 -6.62 31.01
CA ASP A 146 -18.43 -5.50 31.92
C ASP A 146 -17.28 -5.69 32.92
N ILE A 147 -16.41 -4.70 33.03
CA ILE A 147 -15.31 -4.65 33.99
C ILE A 147 -15.44 -3.54 35.04
N THR A 148 -16.65 -2.98 35.22
CA THR A 148 -16.94 -1.91 36.19
C THR A 148 -16.55 -2.27 37.62
N ALA A 149 -16.67 -3.56 37.98
CA ALA A 149 -16.21 -4.09 39.27
C ALA A 149 -14.72 -3.81 39.56
N LEU A 150 -13.87 -3.78 38.51
CA LEU A 150 -12.43 -3.56 38.66
C LEU A 150 -12.10 -2.15 39.15
N SER A 151 -13.00 -1.17 38.98
CA SER A 151 -12.78 0.25 39.30
C SER A 151 -12.37 0.55 40.75
N GLN A 152 -12.57 -0.39 41.69
CA GLN A 152 -12.23 -0.26 43.11
C GLN A 152 -10.92 -0.95 43.50
N LEU A 153 -10.29 -1.70 42.58
CA LEU A 153 -9.09 -2.50 42.84
C LEU A 153 -7.83 -1.63 42.68
N THR A 154 -7.77 -0.51 43.41
CA THR A 154 -6.73 0.54 43.25
C THR A 154 -5.30 0.10 43.63
N ASN A 155 -5.12 -1.12 44.14
CA ASN A 155 -3.82 -1.76 44.35
C ASN A 155 -3.38 -2.69 43.22
N LEU A 156 -4.18 -2.84 42.16
CA LEU A 156 -3.88 -3.72 41.04
C LEU A 156 -2.68 -3.20 40.25
N THR A 157 -1.67 -4.05 40.07
CA THR A 157 -0.45 -3.76 39.30
C THR A 157 -0.39 -4.57 38.01
N SER A 158 -1.07 -5.71 37.96
CA SER A 158 -1.13 -6.59 36.79
C SER A 158 -2.56 -7.07 36.56
N LEU A 159 -3.08 -6.86 35.36
CA LEU A 159 -4.38 -7.35 34.90
C LEU A 159 -4.22 -8.05 33.55
N ASN A 160 -4.75 -9.25 33.44
CA ASN A 160 -4.91 -9.94 32.16
C ASN A 160 -6.38 -10.35 31.97
N VAL A 161 -7.02 -9.84 30.92
CA VAL A 161 -8.38 -10.18 30.49
C VAL A 161 -8.39 -10.61 29.01
N TYR A 162 -7.27 -11.16 28.53
CA TYR A 162 -7.11 -11.71 27.19
C TYR A 162 -8.24 -12.69 26.83
N THR A 163 -8.69 -12.67 25.58
CA THR A 163 -9.77 -13.51 25.04
C THR A 163 -11.05 -13.49 25.91
N ASN A 164 -11.70 -12.32 25.89
CA ASN A 164 -12.99 -12.04 26.52
C ASN A 164 -13.89 -11.30 25.50
N GLN A 165 -14.93 -10.58 25.97
CA GLN A 165 -15.90 -9.87 25.12
C GLN A 165 -16.01 -8.38 25.48
N ILE A 166 -14.95 -7.81 26.06
CA ILE A 166 -14.92 -6.44 26.58
C ILE A 166 -14.86 -5.44 25.42
N SER A 167 -15.71 -4.41 25.45
CA SER A 167 -15.68 -3.29 24.49
C SER A 167 -15.32 -1.95 25.13
N SER A 168 -15.55 -1.78 26.42
CA SER A 168 -15.26 -0.55 27.18
C SER A 168 -14.25 -0.83 28.29
N ILE A 169 -13.22 0.00 28.35
CA ILE A 169 -12.18 -0.07 29.38
C ILE A 169 -12.14 1.17 30.30
N SER A 170 -13.23 1.96 30.33
CA SER A 170 -13.34 3.14 31.20
C SER A 170 -13.08 2.89 32.71
N PRO A 171 -13.35 1.69 33.29
CA PRO A 171 -12.98 1.41 34.68
C PRO A 171 -11.47 1.43 34.96
N LEU A 172 -10.63 1.15 33.94
CA LEU A 172 -9.17 1.06 34.11
C LEU A 172 -8.51 2.41 34.41
N ALA A 173 -9.14 3.53 34.01
CA ALA A 173 -8.66 4.88 34.31
C ALA A 173 -8.55 5.18 35.82
N LYS A 174 -9.15 4.35 36.69
CA LYS A 174 -9.09 4.47 38.16
C LYS A 174 -8.01 3.59 38.80
N LEU A 175 -7.12 2.98 38.01
CA LEU A 175 -6.10 2.01 38.48
C LEU A 175 -4.66 2.56 38.36
N PRO A 176 -4.26 3.56 39.18
CA PRO A 176 -3.02 4.32 39.00
C PRO A 176 -1.72 3.52 39.25
N LYS A 177 -1.81 2.26 39.71
CA LYS A 177 -0.66 1.40 40.01
C LYS A 177 -0.44 0.30 38.95
N ILE A 178 -1.27 0.25 37.91
CA ILE A 178 -1.17 -0.73 36.83
C ILE A 178 0.16 -0.54 36.07
N THR A 179 1.01 -1.57 36.08
CA THR A 179 2.25 -1.60 35.29
C THR A 179 2.13 -2.55 34.10
N THR A 180 1.26 -3.57 34.17
CA THR A 180 1.09 -4.57 33.11
C THR A 180 -0.39 -4.77 32.79
N LEU A 181 -0.74 -4.60 31.52
CA LEU A 181 -2.07 -4.87 30.96
C LEU A 181 -1.98 -5.84 29.79
N ASP A 182 -2.86 -6.84 29.79
CA ASP A 182 -3.18 -7.62 28.60
C ASP A 182 -4.70 -7.60 28.38
N LEU A 183 -5.08 -6.98 27.28
CA LEU A 183 -6.43 -6.68 26.81
C LEU A 183 -6.68 -7.34 25.45
N GLY A 184 -5.81 -8.27 25.02
CA GLY A 184 -5.87 -8.83 23.66
C GLY A 184 -7.10 -9.71 23.41
N MET A 185 -7.46 -9.90 22.14
CA MET A 185 -8.65 -10.66 21.71
C MET A 185 -9.94 -10.21 22.43
N ASN A 186 -10.25 -8.92 22.30
CA ASN A 186 -11.48 -8.31 22.83
C ASN A 186 -12.19 -7.53 21.71
N ARG A 187 -13.03 -6.55 22.05
CA ARG A 187 -13.80 -5.72 21.11
C ARG A 187 -13.57 -4.22 21.36
N ILE A 188 -12.38 -3.88 21.84
CA ILE A 188 -12.01 -2.51 22.25
C ILE A 188 -11.77 -1.66 21.01
N GLN A 189 -12.21 -0.41 21.07
CA GLN A 189 -11.98 0.62 20.04
C GLN A 189 -11.37 1.88 20.67
N ASP A 190 -12.00 2.37 21.75
CA ASP A 190 -11.51 3.50 22.53
C ASP A 190 -10.51 3.06 23.61
N ILE A 191 -9.30 3.61 23.54
CA ILE A 191 -8.24 3.43 24.55
C ILE A 191 -7.91 4.71 25.34
N THR A 192 -8.72 5.77 25.22
CA THR A 192 -8.64 7.00 26.03
C THR A 192 -8.49 6.74 27.54
N PRO A 193 -9.16 5.73 28.14
CA PRO A 193 -8.98 5.41 29.57
C PRO A 193 -7.54 5.05 29.99
N LEU A 194 -6.64 4.74 29.07
CA LEU A 194 -5.24 4.42 29.35
C LEU A 194 -4.35 5.66 29.47
N ALA A 195 -4.78 6.83 29.00
CA ALA A 195 -3.91 8.00 28.77
C ALA A 195 -3.17 8.55 29.99
N ASN A 196 -3.69 8.31 31.19
CA ASN A 196 -3.12 8.80 32.44
C ASN A 196 -2.49 7.68 33.31
N LEU A 197 -2.35 6.46 32.77
CA LEU A 197 -1.71 5.33 33.46
C LEU A 197 -0.18 5.42 33.37
N THR A 198 0.40 6.48 33.94
CA THR A 198 1.83 6.82 33.81
C THR A 198 2.79 5.78 34.39
N THR A 199 2.28 4.81 35.16
CA THR A 199 2.99 3.65 35.70
C THR A 199 3.03 2.45 34.74
N LEU A 200 2.30 2.49 33.61
CA LEU A 200 2.20 1.41 32.62
C LEU A 200 3.53 1.17 31.90
N GLN A 201 4.03 -0.06 32.01
CA GLN A 201 5.30 -0.52 31.45
C GLN A 201 5.10 -1.47 30.27
N SER A 202 4.04 -2.30 30.31
CA SER A 202 3.69 -3.23 29.25
C SER A 202 2.19 -3.21 28.99
N VAL A 203 1.79 -3.05 27.71
CA VAL A 203 0.40 -3.14 27.29
C VAL A 203 0.25 -3.99 26.02
N GLN A 204 -0.66 -4.96 26.06
CA GLN A 204 -1.05 -5.77 24.91
C GLN A 204 -2.49 -5.45 24.52
N LEU A 205 -2.69 -4.88 23.33
CA LEU A 205 -3.97 -4.47 22.73
C LEU A 205 -4.30 -5.29 21.48
N ASN A 206 -3.60 -6.41 21.29
CA ASN A 206 -3.64 -7.26 20.11
C ASN A 206 -5.06 -7.78 19.78
N SER A 207 -5.43 -7.88 18.50
CA SER A 207 -6.73 -8.42 18.06
C SER A 207 -7.92 -7.69 18.69
N ASN A 208 -8.00 -6.38 18.43
CA ASN A 208 -9.10 -5.51 18.79
C ASN A 208 -9.56 -4.74 17.53
N ALA A 209 -10.25 -3.61 17.68
CA ALA A 209 -10.72 -2.77 16.57
C ALA A 209 -10.22 -1.31 16.70
N ILE A 210 -9.04 -1.13 17.27
CA ILE A 210 -8.45 0.20 17.55
C ILE A 210 -8.01 0.86 16.24
N THR A 211 -8.27 2.15 16.11
CA THR A 211 -7.83 3.01 15.00
C THR A 211 -6.90 4.15 15.46
N ASP A 212 -7.10 4.66 16.68
CA ASP A 212 -6.33 5.75 17.27
C ASP A 212 -5.45 5.26 18.43
N VAL A 213 -4.16 5.59 18.37
CA VAL A 213 -3.16 5.33 19.42
C VAL A 213 -2.70 6.60 20.16
N SER A 214 -3.29 7.77 19.84
CA SER A 214 -3.00 9.05 20.50
C SER A 214 -3.11 9.02 22.03
N PRO A 215 -4.02 8.25 22.67
CA PRO A 215 -4.03 8.15 24.14
C PRO A 215 -2.74 7.63 24.74
N LEU A 216 -1.93 6.84 24.00
CA LEU A 216 -0.70 6.26 24.53
C LEU A 216 0.49 7.23 24.55
N GLN A 217 0.43 8.36 23.84
CA GLN A 217 1.58 9.21 23.52
C GLN A 217 2.33 9.84 24.71
N HIS A 218 1.78 9.78 25.93
CA HIS A 218 2.33 10.39 27.14
C HIS A 218 2.52 9.39 28.29
N LEU A 219 2.83 8.12 27.97
CA LEU A 219 3.12 7.07 28.94
C LEU A 219 4.63 6.85 29.10
N PRO A 220 5.32 7.59 30.00
CA PRO A 220 6.79 7.66 30.02
C PRO A 220 7.48 6.35 30.39
N ALA A 221 6.79 5.44 31.08
CA ALA A 221 7.32 4.16 31.52
C ALA A 221 7.14 3.02 30.50
N LEU A 222 6.45 3.25 29.37
CA LEU A 222 6.02 2.17 28.48
C LEU A 222 7.20 1.61 27.66
N SER A 223 7.58 0.37 27.94
CA SER A 223 8.70 -0.33 27.30
C SER A 223 8.27 -1.44 26.33
N VAL A 224 7.06 -1.98 26.49
CA VAL A 224 6.51 -3.05 25.64
C VAL A 224 5.10 -2.69 25.18
N LEU A 225 4.88 -2.68 23.86
CA LEU A 225 3.61 -2.33 23.24
C LEU A 225 3.22 -3.31 22.13
N GLY A 226 2.12 -4.03 22.33
CA GLY A 226 1.48 -4.90 21.33
C GLY A 226 0.20 -4.29 20.76
N LEU A 227 0.14 -4.16 19.44
CA LEU A 227 -0.95 -3.60 18.63
C LEU A 227 -1.34 -4.53 17.46
N PHE A 228 -0.86 -5.78 17.45
CA PHE A 228 -1.11 -6.76 16.38
C PHE A 228 -2.60 -6.86 16.02
N ALA A 229 -2.94 -6.94 14.74
CA ALA A 229 -4.31 -7.13 14.26
C ALA A 229 -5.30 -6.08 14.80
N ASN A 230 -5.10 -4.82 14.38
CA ASN A 230 -6.00 -3.70 14.61
C ASN A 230 -6.25 -2.96 13.27
N ASN A 231 -6.89 -1.78 13.33
CA ASN A 231 -7.22 -0.98 12.15
C ASN A 231 -6.41 0.33 12.09
N ILE A 232 -5.21 0.34 12.67
CA ILE A 232 -4.37 1.55 12.79
C ILE A 232 -3.77 1.91 11.43
N SER A 233 -3.82 3.19 11.07
CA SER A 233 -3.16 3.75 9.87
C SER A 233 -2.11 4.81 10.18
N ASP A 234 -2.25 5.51 11.31
CA ASP A 234 -1.26 6.48 11.81
C ASP A 234 -0.59 5.94 13.07
N ILE A 235 0.74 5.79 13.01
CA ILE A 235 1.59 5.34 14.12
C ILE A 235 2.34 6.50 14.79
N SER A 236 2.20 7.72 14.27
CA SER A 236 2.94 8.91 14.69
C SER A 236 2.81 9.31 16.17
N PRO A 237 1.68 9.06 16.90
CA PRO A 237 1.61 9.38 18.32
C PRO A 237 2.58 8.56 19.20
N ILE A 238 3.04 7.39 18.72
CA ILE A 238 3.98 6.52 19.44
C ILE A 238 5.41 7.13 19.45
N SER A 239 5.70 8.10 18.58
CA SER A 239 7.01 8.76 18.44
C SER A 239 7.62 9.36 19.72
N GLN A 240 6.82 9.61 20.76
CA GLN A 240 7.30 10.15 22.04
C GLN A 240 7.68 9.05 23.06
N LEU A 241 7.36 7.77 22.79
CA LEU A 241 7.55 6.65 23.72
C LEU A 241 8.97 6.09 23.64
N THR A 242 9.96 6.96 23.87
CA THR A 242 11.40 6.68 23.71
C THR A 242 11.94 5.59 24.65
N THR A 243 11.15 5.14 25.62
CA THR A 243 11.42 4.00 26.50
C THR A 243 11.03 2.64 25.91
N LEU A 244 10.38 2.60 24.73
CA LEU A 244 10.05 1.36 24.03
C LEU A 244 11.30 0.56 23.64
N THR A 245 11.30 -0.71 24.02
CA THR A 245 12.28 -1.74 23.62
C THR A 245 11.66 -2.80 22.73
N SER A 246 10.35 -3.03 22.85
CA SER A 246 9.58 -3.98 22.03
C SER A 246 8.29 -3.36 21.51
N LEU A 247 8.11 -3.40 20.19
CA LEU A 247 6.94 -2.86 19.50
C LEU A 247 6.44 -3.85 18.44
N ASP A 248 5.16 -4.19 18.50
CA ASP A 248 4.47 -5.02 17.52
C ASP A 248 3.22 -4.28 17.02
N PHE A 249 3.20 -3.92 15.73
CA PHE A 249 2.02 -3.40 15.02
C PHE A 249 1.72 -4.23 13.76
N THR A 250 2.05 -5.53 13.78
CA THR A 250 1.76 -6.46 12.70
C THR A 250 0.27 -6.44 12.32
N ARG A 251 -0.05 -6.59 11.03
CA ARG A 251 -1.43 -6.70 10.54
C ARG A 251 -2.28 -5.46 10.87
N ASN A 252 -1.86 -4.32 10.31
CA ASN A 252 -2.54 -3.02 10.41
C ASN A 252 -2.62 -2.38 9.00
N ASN A 253 -2.91 -1.08 8.91
CA ASN A 253 -3.01 -0.33 7.65
C ASN A 253 -1.92 0.75 7.52
N ILE A 254 -0.75 0.56 8.15
CA ILE A 254 0.31 1.58 8.21
C ILE A 254 1.09 1.62 6.89
N THR A 255 1.25 2.82 6.34
CA THR A 255 2.04 3.10 5.12
C THR A 255 3.36 3.81 5.38
N ASP A 256 3.46 4.54 6.51
CA ASP A 256 4.64 5.29 6.91
C ASP A 256 4.93 5.11 8.41
N MET A 257 6.21 4.93 8.74
CA MET A 257 6.74 4.85 10.10
C MET A 257 7.90 5.83 10.36
N SER A 258 8.13 6.80 9.46
CA SER A 258 9.18 7.84 9.54
C SER A 258 9.21 8.57 10.90
N SER A 259 8.02 8.81 11.46
CA SER A 259 7.79 9.42 12.76
C SER A 259 8.44 8.70 13.95
N LEU A 260 8.74 7.39 13.81
CA LEU A 260 9.30 6.57 14.87
C LEU A 260 10.81 6.77 15.11
N ALA A 261 11.49 7.66 14.36
CA ALA A 261 12.95 7.87 14.42
C ALA A 261 13.55 8.14 15.82
N LYS A 262 12.74 8.53 16.81
CA LYS A 262 13.18 8.75 18.21
C LYS A 262 13.24 7.48 19.06
N LEU A 263 12.70 6.34 18.59
CA LEU A 263 12.61 5.07 19.33
C LEU A 263 13.94 4.29 19.32
N THR A 264 15.04 4.97 19.67
CA THR A 264 16.41 4.46 19.54
C THR A 264 16.73 3.25 20.42
N ASN A 265 15.89 2.95 21.42
CA ASN A 265 16.01 1.81 22.34
C ASN A 265 15.33 0.52 21.84
N LEU A 266 14.70 0.53 20.66
CA LEU A 266 14.05 -0.67 20.11
C LEU A 266 15.07 -1.79 19.87
N THR A 267 14.80 -2.95 20.46
CA THR A 267 15.52 -4.21 20.23
C THR A 267 14.67 -5.23 19.47
N TYR A 268 13.34 -5.10 19.53
CA TYR A 268 12.38 -6.00 18.90
C TYR A 268 11.31 -5.19 18.14
N LEU A 269 11.24 -5.35 16.82
CA LEU A 269 10.24 -4.69 15.98
C LEU A 269 9.50 -5.69 15.08
N LYS A 270 8.18 -5.70 15.22
CA LYS A 270 7.24 -6.42 14.35
C LYS A 270 6.32 -5.44 13.64
N ALA A 271 6.40 -5.45 12.31
CA ALA A 271 5.73 -4.49 11.45
C ALA A 271 5.22 -5.16 10.14
N ASN A 272 5.15 -6.49 10.13
CA ASN A 272 4.71 -7.25 8.95
C ASN A 272 3.20 -7.14 8.70
N GLU A 273 2.71 -7.56 7.53
CA GLU A 273 1.31 -7.43 7.11
C GLU A 273 0.82 -5.97 7.19
N ASN A 274 1.56 -5.05 6.55
CA ASN A 274 1.24 -3.62 6.47
C ASN A 274 1.38 -3.15 5.01
N LYS A 275 1.54 -1.84 4.75
CA LYS A 275 1.56 -1.24 3.41
C LYS A 275 2.76 -0.30 3.19
N MET A 276 3.86 -0.54 3.92
CA MET A 276 5.03 0.34 3.89
C MET A 276 5.89 0.09 2.65
N GLN A 277 6.38 1.17 2.04
CA GLN A 277 7.33 1.13 0.91
C GLN A 277 8.74 1.56 1.31
N ASP A 278 8.86 2.37 2.37
CA ASP A 278 10.14 2.86 2.90
C ASP A 278 10.41 2.30 4.29
N ALA A 279 11.61 1.72 4.47
CA ALA A 279 12.11 1.24 5.74
C ALA A 279 13.18 2.19 6.35
N SER A 280 13.43 3.37 5.77
CA SER A 280 14.56 4.24 6.12
C SER A 280 14.70 4.60 7.61
N VAL A 281 13.58 4.64 8.34
CA VAL A 281 13.58 4.91 9.79
C VAL A 281 14.35 3.87 10.60
N VAL A 282 14.49 2.62 10.13
CA VAL A 282 15.18 1.57 10.91
C VAL A 282 16.65 1.88 11.15
N ARG A 283 17.26 2.77 10.35
CA ARG A 283 18.62 3.31 10.59
C ARG A 283 18.80 3.95 11.97
N TYR A 284 17.71 4.39 12.60
CA TYR A 284 17.70 4.99 13.94
C TYR A 284 17.53 3.97 15.08
N PHE A 285 17.42 2.66 14.78
CA PHE A 285 17.23 1.59 15.76
C PHE A 285 18.46 0.65 15.82
N PRO A 286 19.66 1.15 16.20
CA PRO A 286 20.91 0.38 16.13
C PRO A 286 20.95 -0.82 17.09
N ALA A 287 20.03 -0.88 18.06
CA ALA A 287 19.92 -1.96 19.05
C ALA A 287 19.02 -3.13 18.61
N LEU A 288 18.43 -3.10 17.41
CA LEU A 288 17.56 -4.17 16.92
C LEU A 288 18.30 -5.51 16.82
N THR A 289 17.71 -6.53 17.45
CA THR A 289 18.09 -7.95 17.31
C THR A 289 17.05 -8.75 16.54
N TYR A 290 15.79 -8.31 16.54
CA TYR A 290 14.68 -8.90 15.78
C TYR A 290 13.94 -7.85 14.95
N LEU A 291 13.80 -8.09 13.64
CA LEU A 291 13.05 -7.25 12.73
C LEU A 291 12.19 -8.09 11.77
N ASN A 292 10.87 -7.91 11.81
CA ASN A 292 9.96 -8.50 10.83
C ASN A 292 9.22 -7.41 10.04
N LEU A 293 9.52 -7.32 8.75
CA LEU A 293 8.94 -6.41 7.75
C LEU A 293 8.28 -7.20 6.59
N ALA A 294 7.95 -8.48 6.80
CA ALA A 294 7.30 -9.28 5.78
C ALA A 294 5.94 -8.70 5.35
N ASP A 295 5.42 -9.10 4.19
CA ASP A 295 4.09 -8.76 3.70
C ASP A 295 3.83 -7.24 3.75
N ASN A 296 4.71 -6.50 3.06
CA ASN A 296 4.72 -5.06 2.87
C ASN A 296 5.03 -4.76 1.37
N ALA A 297 5.36 -3.52 1.03
CA ALA A 297 5.64 -3.10 -0.34
C ALA A 297 7.09 -2.58 -0.53
N LEU A 298 8.05 -3.09 0.25
CA LEU A 298 9.45 -2.63 0.21
C LEU A 298 10.14 -3.01 -1.11
N THR A 299 10.87 -2.07 -1.70
CA THR A 299 11.70 -2.25 -2.91
C THR A 299 13.21 -2.11 -2.64
N ASP A 300 13.61 -1.52 -1.50
CA ASP A 300 15.00 -1.32 -1.09
C ASP A 300 15.25 -1.81 0.34
N VAL A 301 16.43 -2.40 0.55
CA VAL A 301 16.94 -2.88 1.86
C VAL A 301 18.21 -2.15 2.30
N SER A 302 18.72 -1.21 1.52
CA SER A 302 19.88 -0.38 1.86
C SER A 302 19.77 0.36 3.22
N PRO A 303 18.58 0.66 3.78
CA PRO A 303 18.49 1.15 5.15
C PRO A 303 18.92 0.16 6.24
N LEU A 304 18.82 -1.14 6.00
CA LEU A 304 19.10 -2.19 6.99
C LEU A 304 20.59 -2.54 7.09
N GLN A 305 21.42 -2.13 6.11
CA GLN A 305 22.82 -2.58 5.94
C GLN A 305 23.74 -2.41 7.17
N ASN A 306 23.41 -1.48 8.07
CA ASN A 306 24.20 -1.15 9.27
C ASN A 306 23.60 -1.72 10.57
N LEU A 307 22.50 -2.48 10.51
CA LEU A 307 21.86 -3.11 11.67
C LEU A 307 22.60 -4.40 12.07
N VAL A 308 23.88 -4.25 12.41
CA VAL A 308 24.82 -5.37 12.64
C VAL A 308 24.50 -6.22 13.88
N LEU A 309 23.56 -5.80 14.73
CA LEU A 309 23.08 -6.58 15.88
C LEU A 309 21.86 -7.47 15.55
N LEU A 310 21.31 -7.39 14.33
CA LEU A 310 20.19 -8.23 13.91
C LEU A 310 20.59 -9.71 13.88
N GLN A 311 19.81 -10.51 14.60
CA GLN A 311 19.86 -11.97 14.66
C GLN A 311 18.74 -12.60 13.83
N GLN A 312 17.57 -11.94 13.78
CA GLN A 312 16.41 -12.43 13.05
C GLN A 312 15.85 -11.34 12.15
N LEU A 313 15.81 -11.61 10.84
CA LEU A 313 15.30 -10.70 9.83
C LEU A 313 14.34 -11.44 8.88
N ASN A 314 13.12 -10.92 8.76
CA ASN A 314 12.14 -11.40 7.78
C ASN A 314 11.65 -10.24 6.89
N LEU A 315 11.84 -10.42 5.58
CA LEU A 315 11.52 -9.52 4.47
C LEU A 315 10.61 -10.20 3.43
N SER A 316 10.05 -11.36 3.74
CA SER A 316 9.26 -12.16 2.80
C SER A 316 8.03 -11.40 2.29
N GLY A 317 7.54 -11.69 1.08
CA GLY A 317 6.31 -11.07 0.57
C GLY A 317 6.42 -9.55 0.33
N ASN A 318 7.59 -9.06 -0.07
CA ASN A 318 7.82 -7.66 -0.50
C ASN A 318 8.07 -7.59 -2.03
N HIS A 319 8.66 -6.51 -2.53
CA HIS A 319 8.97 -6.26 -3.94
C HIS A 319 10.49 -6.24 -4.20
N LEU A 320 11.26 -7.04 -3.45
CA LEU A 320 12.73 -6.98 -3.45
C LEU A 320 13.36 -7.84 -4.55
N THR A 321 14.28 -7.23 -5.32
CA THR A 321 15.17 -7.91 -6.27
C THR A 321 16.63 -7.93 -5.82
N ASN A 322 17.07 -6.90 -5.09
CA ASN A 322 18.47 -6.69 -4.71
C ASN A 322 18.66 -6.77 -3.19
N LEU A 323 19.34 -7.81 -2.71
CA LEU A 323 19.72 -8.00 -1.31
C LEU A 323 21.20 -7.71 -1.02
N ALA A 324 22.00 -7.33 -2.02
CA ALA A 324 23.43 -7.07 -1.87
C ALA A 324 23.82 -6.06 -0.76
N PRO A 325 23.00 -5.04 -0.39
CA PRO A 325 23.30 -4.19 0.77
C PRO A 325 23.39 -4.95 2.10
N LEU A 326 22.79 -6.14 2.21
CA LEU A 326 22.76 -6.96 3.42
C LEU A 326 23.97 -7.91 3.55
N LYS A 327 24.93 -7.86 2.62
CA LYS A 327 26.12 -8.72 2.57
C LYS A 327 26.90 -8.78 3.90
N ASN A 328 26.98 -7.65 4.62
CA ASN A 328 27.75 -7.56 5.87
C ASN A 328 26.96 -7.99 7.12
N MET A 329 25.70 -8.44 6.97
CA MET A 329 24.88 -8.91 8.09
C MET A 329 25.23 -10.36 8.46
N THR A 330 26.38 -10.54 9.11
CA THR A 330 26.94 -11.86 9.47
C THR A 330 26.36 -12.47 10.74
N ASN A 331 25.60 -11.71 11.53
CA ASN A 331 25.05 -12.13 12.83
C ASN A 331 23.62 -12.71 12.74
N LEU A 332 23.08 -12.88 11.52
CA LEU A 332 21.73 -13.41 11.30
C LEU A 332 21.69 -14.93 11.53
N ASP A 333 21.13 -15.34 12.67
CA ASP A 333 20.74 -16.73 12.96
C ASP A 333 19.57 -17.21 12.08
N SER A 334 18.71 -16.27 11.65
CA SER A 334 17.51 -16.55 10.86
C SER A 334 17.24 -15.42 9.85
N PHE A 335 17.24 -15.77 8.56
CA PHE A 335 16.98 -14.83 7.47
C PHE A 335 15.96 -15.39 6.48
N PHE A 336 14.94 -14.60 6.14
CA PHE A 336 13.97 -14.92 5.11
C PHE A 336 13.64 -13.69 4.25
N ALA A 337 13.68 -13.85 2.94
CA ALA A 337 13.25 -12.90 1.93
C ALA A 337 12.49 -13.63 0.81
N ILE A 338 11.67 -14.64 1.16
CA ILE A 338 10.97 -15.49 0.19
C ILE A 338 9.69 -14.83 -0.36
N ASN A 339 9.14 -15.40 -1.42
CA ASN A 339 7.86 -15.01 -2.03
C ASN A 339 7.76 -13.54 -2.48
N GLN A 340 8.87 -12.91 -2.87
CA GLN A 340 8.85 -11.56 -3.43
C GLN A 340 7.95 -11.50 -4.67
N GLN A 341 7.22 -10.41 -4.85
CA GLN A 341 6.31 -10.17 -5.97
C GLN A 341 6.73 -8.90 -6.68
N VAL A 342 7.15 -8.98 -7.94
CA VAL A 342 7.64 -7.82 -8.69
C VAL A 342 6.88 -7.68 -10.01
N SER A 343 6.40 -6.47 -10.30
CA SER A 343 5.87 -6.12 -11.63
C SER A 343 6.86 -5.18 -12.29
N ALA A 344 7.42 -5.57 -13.43
CA ALA A 344 8.24 -4.67 -14.23
C ALA A 344 7.36 -3.77 -15.12
N PRO A 345 7.84 -2.58 -15.54
CA PRO A 345 7.17 -1.75 -16.53
C PRO A 345 6.95 -2.49 -17.85
N VAL A 346 5.97 -2.06 -18.64
CA VAL A 346 5.72 -2.58 -19.99
C VAL A 346 6.95 -2.34 -20.88
N THR A 347 7.33 -3.32 -21.70
CA THR A 347 8.48 -3.23 -22.61
C THR A 347 8.17 -3.87 -23.98
N SER A 348 9.12 -3.88 -24.91
CA SER A 348 8.99 -4.54 -26.22
C SER A 348 9.93 -5.75 -26.34
N VAL A 349 9.69 -6.62 -27.31
CA VAL A 349 10.60 -7.72 -27.66
C VAL A 349 11.97 -7.15 -28.03
N GLY A 350 13.02 -7.67 -27.42
CA GLY A 350 14.40 -7.21 -27.59
C GLY A 350 14.81 -5.97 -26.78
N ASP A 351 13.88 -5.30 -26.09
CA ASP A 351 14.21 -4.17 -25.21
C ASP A 351 14.72 -4.66 -23.84
N THR A 352 15.66 -3.91 -23.25
CA THR A 352 16.27 -4.22 -21.95
C THR A 352 15.51 -3.58 -20.77
N THR A 353 15.23 -4.36 -19.74
CA THR A 353 14.62 -3.92 -18.48
C THR A 353 15.61 -4.07 -17.32
N SER A 354 15.90 -3.00 -16.58
CA SER A 354 16.79 -3.05 -15.42
C SER A 354 16.23 -3.94 -14.31
N MET A 355 17.05 -4.89 -13.85
CA MET A 355 16.69 -5.93 -12.90
C MET A 355 17.93 -6.41 -12.14
N LEU A 356 18.28 -5.69 -11.07
CA LEU A 356 19.36 -6.06 -10.15
C LEU A 356 18.95 -7.26 -9.29
N LEU A 357 18.95 -8.45 -9.86
CA LEU A 357 18.56 -9.67 -9.18
C LEU A 357 19.75 -10.26 -8.40
N LYS A 358 19.91 -9.85 -7.15
CA LYS A 358 21.09 -10.17 -6.31
C LYS A 358 20.69 -10.78 -4.98
N ASP A 359 21.21 -11.97 -4.70
CA ASP A 359 21.30 -12.54 -3.35
C ASP A 359 22.24 -11.72 -2.44
N LYS A 360 22.06 -11.77 -1.11
CA LYS A 360 22.88 -10.95 -0.18
C LYS A 360 24.36 -11.35 -0.19
N ASP A 361 24.64 -12.64 -0.31
CA ASP A 361 25.98 -13.21 -0.27
C ASP A 361 26.53 -13.49 -1.68
N GLY A 362 25.75 -13.12 -2.70
CA GLY A 362 26.07 -13.36 -4.11
C GLY A 362 25.89 -14.82 -4.53
N GLN A 363 25.02 -15.58 -3.85
CA GLN A 363 24.67 -16.93 -4.30
C GLN A 363 24.04 -16.89 -5.70
N PRO A 364 24.29 -17.89 -6.55
CA PRO A 364 23.62 -18.01 -7.84
C PRO A 364 22.12 -18.24 -7.64
N LEU A 365 21.32 -17.62 -8.51
CA LEU A 365 19.86 -17.75 -8.51
C LEU A 365 19.42 -18.67 -9.63
N THR A 366 18.65 -19.70 -9.29
CA THR A 366 17.98 -20.53 -10.29
C THR A 366 16.77 -19.78 -10.80
N ILE A 367 16.77 -19.45 -12.10
CA ILE A 367 15.64 -18.81 -12.79
C ILE A 367 14.82 -19.88 -13.49
N ASN A 368 13.49 -19.77 -13.41
CA ASN A 368 12.56 -20.63 -14.14
C ASN A 368 11.48 -19.77 -14.82
N THR A 369 11.36 -19.93 -16.14
CA THR A 369 10.35 -19.32 -17.01
C THR A 369 10.04 -20.25 -18.18
N ALA A 370 8.86 -20.11 -18.77
CA ALA A 370 8.45 -20.80 -20.00
C ALA A 370 8.77 -20.02 -21.28
N THR A 371 9.15 -18.74 -21.18
CA THR A 371 9.37 -17.83 -22.31
C THR A 371 10.87 -17.60 -22.53
N ALA A 372 11.31 -17.52 -23.79
CA ALA A 372 12.70 -17.21 -24.10
C ALA A 372 13.11 -15.81 -23.63
N TYR A 373 14.29 -15.72 -23.00
CA TYR A 373 14.80 -14.52 -22.36
C TYR A 373 16.34 -14.51 -22.31
N HIS A 374 16.89 -13.31 -22.15
CA HIS A 374 18.30 -13.04 -21.84
C HIS A 374 18.40 -12.24 -20.54
N LEU A 375 19.38 -12.54 -19.69
CA LEU A 375 19.65 -11.80 -18.45
C LEU A 375 21.15 -11.50 -18.34
N ASP A 376 21.54 -10.32 -18.81
CA ASP A 376 22.93 -9.88 -18.91
C ASP A 376 23.16 -8.60 -18.10
N ASN A 377 24.20 -8.57 -17.25
CA ASN A 377 24.64 -7.39 -16.49
C ASN A 377 23.51 -6.61 -15.77
N ASP A 378 22.59 -7.34 -15.12
CA ASP A 378 21.41 -6.78 -14.45
C ASP A 378 20.33 -6.17 -15.38
N TYR A 379 20.27 -6.64 -16.63
CA TYR A 379 19.19 -6.33 -17.57
C TYR A 379 18.50 -7.59 -18.10
N LEU A 380 17.19 -7.65 -17.95
CA LEU A 380 16.32 -8.67 -18.54
C LEU A 380 15.86 -8.22 -19.93
N THR A 381 15.97 -9.09 -20.92
CA THR A 381 15.39 -8.93 -22.26
C THR A 381 14.51 -10.14 -22.57
N TRP A 382 13.38 -9.92 -23.22
CA TRP A 382 12.46 -10.98 -23.64
C TRP A 382 12.46 -11.13 -25.16
N ASP A 383 12.47 -12.38 -25.64
CA ASP A 383 12.48 -12.71 -27.07
C ASP A 383 11.06 -12.84 -27.66
N GLU A 384 10.05 -12.94 -26.79
CA GLU A 384 8.65 -13.15 -27.18
C GLU A 384 7.72 -12.12 -26.51
N ALA A 385 6.68 -11.72 -27.24
CA ALA A 385 5.65 -10.81 -26.74
C ALA A 385 4.57 -11.59 -25.96
N GLY A 386 4.04 -10.97 -24.90
CA GLY A 386 3.04 -11.60 -24.03
C GLY A 386 3.06 -11.00 -22.62
N ASN A 387 2.31 -11.62 -21.71
CA ASN A 387 2.47 -11.38 -20.27
C ASN A 387 3.46 -12.40 -19.73
N ASN A 388 4.73 -12.08 -19.87
CA ASN A 388 5.84 -12.97 -19.54
C ASN A 388 6.04 -13.00 -18.02
N GLN A 389 6.51 -14.16 -17.52
CA GLN A 389 6.74 -14.37 -16.10
C GLN A 389 8.03 -15.15 -15.89
N LEU A 390 8.78 -14.81 -14.86
CA LEU A 390 9.86 -15.63 -14.35
C LEU A 390 9.76 -15.80 -12.84
N THR A 391 10.39 -16.85 -12.33
CA THR A 391 10.57 -17.09 -10.89
C THR A 391 12.05 -17.25 -10.60
N TRP A 392 12.47 -16.88 -9.39
CA TRP A 392 13.85 -17.10 -8.93
C TRP A 392 13.89 -17.72 -7.54
N ARG A 393 14.97 -18.45 -7.25
CA ARG A 393 15.28 -18.99 -5.92
C ARG A 393 16.78 -19.19 -5.75
N ASN A 394 17.33 -18.86 -4.58
CA ASN A 394 18.71 -19.20 -4.19
C ASN A 394 18.82 -20.64 -3.65
N ASN A 395 20.04 -21.15 -3.46
CA ASN A 395 20.25 -22.58 -3.17
C ASN A 395 19.80 -22.99 -1.76
N ASP A 396 19.96 -22.14 -0.75
CA ASP A 396 19.47 -22.40 0.61
C ASP A 396 17.96 -22.14 0.78
N GLY A 397 17.33 -21.44 -0.17
CA GLY A 397 15.91 -21.16 -0.17
C GLY A 397 15.48 -19.97 0.68
N THR A 398 16.42 -19.14 1.16
CA THR A 398 16.13 -17.92 1.93
C THR A 398 15.67 -16.75 1.06
N PHE A 399 16.00 -16.72 -0.24
CA PHE A 399 15.57 -15.68 -1.18
C PHE A 399 14.87 -16.29 -2.39
N SER A 400 13.64 -15.86 -2.65
CA SER A 400 12.85 -16.29 -3.82
C SER A 400 11.75 -15.32 -4.17
N GLY A 401 11.27 -15.36 -5.40
CA GLY A 401 10.15 -14.54 -5.85
C GLY A 401 9.68 -14.85 -7.27
N SER A 402 8.71 -14.05 -7.70
CA SER A 402 8.15 -14.05 -9.05
C SER A 402 8.11 -12.64 -9.62
N LEU A 403 8.40 -12.54 -10.91
CA LEU A 403 8.30 -11.32 -11.69
C LEU A 403 7.31 -11.51 -12.83
N THR A 404 6.47 -10.50 -13.05
CA THR A 404 5.59 -10.38 -14.22
C THR A 404 5.97 -9.16 -15.05
N GLN A 405 5.86 -9.27 -16.37
CA GLN A 405 6.09 -8.17 -17.30
C GLN A 405 5.25 -8.31 -18.56
N THR A 406 4.56 -7.24 -18.97
CA THR A 406 3.93 -7.19 -20.29
C THR A 406 4.95 -6.77 -21.34
N VAL A 407 5.15 -7.63 -22.34
CA VAL A 407 6.08 -7.44 -23.46
C VAL A 407 5.28 -7.33 -24.74
N ARG A 408 5.58 -6.32 -25.56
CA ARG A 408 4.88 -6.05 -26.81
C ARG A 408 5.70 -6.46 -28.02
N LYS A 409 5.02 -6.87 -29.10
CA LYS A 409 5.67 -6.98 -30.39
C LYS A 409 5.82 -5.58 -30.99
N THR A 410 7.05 -5.19 -31.30
CA THR A 410 7.34 -3.91 -31.96
C THR A 410 6.80 -3.94 -33.40
N THR A 411 5.81 -3.11 -33.71
CA THR A 411 5.39 -2.87 -35.10
C THR A 411 6.46 -2.00 -35.76
N GLN A 412 7.04 -2.45 -36.87
CA GLN A 412 8.10 -1.71 -37.58
C GLN A 412 7.74 -1.45 -39.05
N VAL A 413 6.56 -1.89 -39.50
CA VAL A 413 6.00 -1.61 -40.82
C VAL A 413 4.59 -1.05 -40.68
N PHE A 414 4.42 0.21 -41.09
CA PHE A 414 3.14 0.92 -41.04
C PHE A 414 2.66 1.19 -42.46
N VAL A 415 1.44 0.78 -42.77
CA VAL A 415 0.83 0.99 -44.10
C VAL A 415 -0.35 1.94 -43.99
N ASP A 416 -0.50 2.81 -44.99
CA ASP A 416 -1.63 3.71 -45.08
C ASP A 416 -2.92 2.93 -45.42
N ASP A 417 -4.08 3.42 -44.95
CA ASP A 417 -5.38 2.91 -45.39
C ASP A 417 -5.49 2.95 -46.93
N PHE A 418 -5.88 1.83 -47.53
CA PHE A 418 -6.10 1.71 -48.97
C PHE A 418 -7.60 1.76 -49.25
N MET A 419 -8.05 2.65 -50.14
CA MET A 419 -9.45 2.66 -50.57
C MET A 419 -9.57 2.16 -52.01
N LEU A 420 -10.68 1.50 -52.33
CA LEU A 420 -10.91 0.97 -53.66
C LEU A 420 -10.78 2.07 -54.73
N GLY A 421 -9.94 1.80 -55.74
CA GLY A 421 -9.52 2.75 -56.77
C GLY A 421 -8.10 3.28 -56.61
N ASP A 422 -7.44 3.08 -55.46
CA ASP A 422 -6.04 3.47 -55.29
C ASP A 422 -5.09 2.64 -56.17
N LYS A 423 -4.09 3.33 -56.73
CA LYS A 423 -3.10 2.72 -57.64
C LYS A 423 -1.90 2.14 -56.90
N TYR A 424 -1.64 2.61 -55.68
CA TYR A 424 -0.47 2.28 -54.88
C TYR A 424 -0.85 1.95 -53.44
N ILE A 425 -0.22 0.94 -52.87
CA ILE A 425 -0.07 0.82 -51.41
C ILE A 425 1.12 1.68 -51.03
N THR A 426 0.98 2.49 -49.99
CA THR A 426 2.08 3.28 -49.42
C THR A 426 2.18 3.06 -47.91
N GLY A 427 3.35 3.36 -47.37
CA GLY A 427 3.64 3.21 -45.95
C GLY A 427 5.06 3.62 -45.61
N ILE A 428 5.49 3.28 -44.40
CA ILE A 428 6.87 3.43 -43.92
C ILE A 428 7.36 2.14 -43.27
N TYR A 429 8.66 2.10 -43.02
CA TYR A 429 9.29 1.08 -42.19
C TYR A 429 10.38 1.69 -41.29
N SER A 430 10.42 1.23 -40.04
CA SER A 430 11.38 1.67 -39.02
C SER A 430 12.60 0.72 -38.94
N ASN A 431 12.44 -0.54 -39.34
CA ASN A 431 13.49 -1.56 -39.30
C ASN A 431 14.53 -1.33 -40.42
N PRO A 432 15.82 -1.07 -40.11
CA PRO A 432 16.82 -0.74 -41.11
C PRO A 432 17.19 -1.91 -42.05
N ASP A 433 16.90 -3.16 -41.68
CA ASP A 433 17.19 -4.33 -42.51
C ASP A 433 16.16 -4.53 -43.63
N VAL A 434 14.99 -3.88 -43.55
CA VAL A 434 13.93 -3.94 -44.58
C VAL A 434 14.45 -3.34 -45.89
N THR A 435 14.61 -4.20 -46.89
CA THR A 435 15.16 -3.85 -48.21
C THR A 435 14.31 -4.36 -49.37
N GLN A 436 13.32 -5.21 -49.11
CA GLN A 436 12.43 -5.79 -50.11
C GLN A 436 11.01 -5.93 -49.53
N MET A 437 10.01 -5.95 -50.42
CA MET A 437 8.62 -6.21 -50.04
C MET A 437 7.90 -7.14 -51.03
N SER A 438 6.80 -7.73 -50.58
CA SER A 438 5.79 -8.36 -51.44
C SER A 438 4.39 -8.03 -50.92
N VAL A 439 3.40 -8.04 -51.81
CA VAL A 439 1.98 -7.86 -51.47
C VAL A 439 1.24 -9.12 -51.84
N GLN A 440 0.60 -9.76 -50.87
CA GLN A 440 -0.31 -10.88 -51.08
C GLN A 440 -1.76 -10.39 -51.02
N VAL A 441 -2.51 -10.61 -52.09
CA VAL A 441 -3.97 -10.36 -52.16
C VAL A 441 -4.68 -11.71 -52.18
N ASN A 442 -5.46 -11.98 -51.14
CA ASN A 442 -6.07 -13.27 -50.84
C ASN A 442 -5.00 -14.39 -50.84
N GLN A 443 -5.00 -15.26 -51.86
CA GLN A 443 -4.02 -16.34 -52.01
C GLN A 443 -2.85 -16.02 -52.97
N LYS A 444 -2.90 -14.87 -53.67
CA LYS A 444 -1.94 -14.56 -54.75
C LYS A 444 -0.90 -13.53 -54.31
N VAL A 445 0.38 -13.88 -54.43
CA VAL A 445 1.52 -13.02 -54.09
C VAL A 445 1.99 -12.23 -55.32
N TYR A 446 2.32 -10.96 -55.10
CA TYR A 446 2.94 -10.04 -56.05
C TYR A 446 4.26 -9.52 -55.47
N TYR A 447 5.36 -9.67 -56.21
CA TYR A 447 6.69 -9.20 -55.81
C TYR A 447 7.03 -7.86 -56.47
N GLY A 448 7.92 -7.09 -55.84
CA GLY A 448 8.37 -5.77 -56.32
C GLY A 448 8.02 -4.64 -55.34
N GLY A 449 7.86 -3.42 -55.86
CA GLY A 449 7.65 -2.21 -55.06
C GLY A 449 8.95 -1.56 -54.60
N ASP A 450 8.86 -0.28 -54.26
CA ASP A 450 9.96 0.54 -53.78
C ASP A 450 10.06 0.43 -52.25
N VAL A 451 11.24 0.07 -51.75
CA VAL A 451 11.59 -0.01 -50.32
C VAL A 451 12.84 0.84 -50.12
N ILE A 452 12.64 2.16 -49.98
CA ILE A 452 13.73 3.15 -50.08
C ILE A 452 13.48 4.27 -49.06
N ASN A 453 14.53 4.69 -48.34
CA ASN A 453 14.51 5.83 -47.41
C ASN A 453 13.32 5.78 -46.43
N HIS A 454 13.17 4.64 -45.73
CA HIS A 454 12.10 4.37 -44.75
C HIS A 454 10.68 4.39 -45.32
N LYS A 455 10.50 4.37 -46.65
CA LYS A 455 9.19 4.40 -47.31
C LYS A 455 8.93 3.14 -48.12
N LEU A 456 7.67 2.70 -48.07
CA LEU A 456 7.12 1.62 -48.90
C LEU A 456 6.21 2.21 -49.97
N LYS A 457 6.33 1.72 -51.21
CA LYS A 457 5.40 2.04 -52.29
C LYS A 457 5.25 0.88 -53.27
N PHE A 458 4.04 0.34 -53.44
CA PHE A 458 3.79 -0.82 -54.30
C PHE A 458 2.65 -0.55 -55.28
N TYR A 459 2.88 -0.71 -56.60
CA TYR A 459 1.85 -0.54 -57.63
C TYR A 459 0.90 -1.74 -57.70
N ILE A 460 -0.37 -1.51 -57.36
CA ILE A 460 -1.37 -2.56 -57.11
C ILE A 460 -2.69 -2.37 -57.90
N GLU A 461 -2.75 -1.37 -58.78
CA GLU A 461 -3.95 -1.00 -59.55
C GLU A 461 -4.68 -2.22 -60.16
N GLY A 462 -5.99 -2.30 -59.95
CA GLY A 462 -6.87 -3.36 -60.46
C GLY A 462 -6.74 -4.74 -59.80
N LYS A 463 -5.82 -4.94 -58.83
CA LYS A 463 -5.62 -6.23 -58.15
C LYS A 463 -6.39 -6.36 -56.83
N ILE A 464 -6.67 -5.24 -56.17
CA ILE A 464 -7.54 -5.14 -55.00
C ILE A 464 -8.88 -4.60 -55.50
N THR A 465 -9.96 -5.35 -55.30
CA THR A 465 -11.24 -5.13 -55.99
C THR A 465 -12.44 -5.02 -55.06
N LYS A 466 -12.30 -5.45 -53.80
CA LYS A 466 -13.35 -5.44 -52.78
C LYS A 466 -12.75 -5.04 -51.43
N ALA A 467 -13.52 -4.34 -50.60
CA ALA A 467 -13.13 -4.09 -49.20
C ALA A 467 -12.96 -5.38 -48.36
N THR A 468 -13.47 -6.52 -48.85
CA THR A 468 -13.28 -7.85 -48.24
C THR A 468 -12.06 -8.62 -48.75
N ASP A 469 -11.29 -8.08 -49.70
CA ASP A 469 -10.03 -8.70 -50.12
C ASP A 469 -9.02 -8.67 -48.97
N THR A 470 -8.53 -9.84 -48.55
CA THR A 470 -7.50 -9.93 -47.50
C THR A 470 -6.15 -9.59 -48.09
N VAL A 471 -5.59 -8.43 -47.74
CA VAL A 471 -4.32 -7.96 -48.30
C VAL A 471 -3.26 -7.90 -47.20
N THR A 472 -2.11 -8.51 -47.44
CA THR A 472 -0.96 -8.49 -46.52
C THR A 472 0.30 -8.03 -47.23
N ILE A 473 1.06 -7.15 -46.58
CA ILE A 473 2.39 -6.72 -46.99
C ILE A 473 3.38 -7.57 -46.20
N LYS A 474 4.38 -8.11 -46.89
CA LYS A 474 5.50 -8.82 -46.26
C LYS A 474 6.78 -8.08 -46.58
N THR A 475 7.60 -7.81 -45.57
CA THR A 475 8.91 -7.16 -45.75
C THR A 475 10.03 -8.17 -45.47
N TYR A 476 11.15 -8.00 -46.18
CA TYR A 476 12.26 -8.93 -46.11
C TYR A 476 13.59 -8.20 -46.02
N ASN A 477 14.58 -8.87 -45.45
CA ASN A 477 15.96 -8.40 -45.45
C ASN A 477 16.68 -8.71 -46.78
N LYS A 478 17.94 -8.28 -46.89
CA LYS A 478 18.74 -8.43 -48.12
C LYS A 478 18.97 -9.88 -48.55
N LYS A 479 18.81 -10.86 -47.65
CA LYS A 479 18.90 -12.30 -47.93
C LYS A 479 17.56 -12.93 -48.35
N GLY A 480 16.45 -12.18 -48.28
CA GLY A 480 15.10 -12.69 -48.51
C GLY A 480 14.45 -13.33 -47.27
N GLU A 481 15.02 -13.16 -46.07
CA GLU A 481 14.44 -13.63 -44.81
C GLU A 481 13.27 -12.69 -44.42
N LEU A 482 12.13 -13.26 -44.02
CA LEU A 482 10.92 -12.51 -43.66
C LEU A 482 11.13 -11.76 -42.34
N LEU A 483 10.92 -10.44 -42.34
CA LEU A 483 11.03 -9.58 -41.17
C LEU A 483 9.65 -9.33 -40.53
N GLU A 484 8.70 -8.81 -41.31
CA GLU A 484 7.37 -8.46 -40.82
C GLU A 484 6.28 -8.84 -41.82
N THR A 485 5.06 -9.06 -41.32
CA THR A 485 3.84 -9.22 -42.12
C THR A 485 2.76 -8.32 -41.54
N THR A 486 2.31 -7.35 -42.34
CA THR A 486 1.37 -6.30 -41.95
C THR A 486 0.09 -6.43 -42.78
N THR A 487 -1.07 -6.48 -42.15
CA THR A 487 -2.36 -6.49 -42.87
C THR A 487 -2.70 -5.08 -43.33
N LEU A 488 -3.07 -4.93 -44.60
CA LEU A 488 -3.56 -3.68 -45.16
C LEU A 488 -5.03 -3.48 -44.80
N ASN A 489 -5.36 -2.27 -44.35
CA ASN A 489 -6.75 -1.87 -44.12
C ASN A 489 -7.39 -1.45 -45.45
N VAL A 490 -8.18 -2.35 -46.05
CA VAL A 490 -8.87 -2.10 -47.32
C VAL A 490 -10.29 -1.57 -47.04
N LYS A 491 -10.63 -0.42 -47.61
CA LYS A 491 -11.92 0.26 -47.39
C LYS A 491 -12.63 0.62 -48.70
N GLU A 492 -13.95 0.69 -48.66
CA GLU A 492 -14.69 1.49 -49.64
C GLU A 492 -14.32 2.97 -49.46
N THR A 493 -14.29 3.77 -50.53
CA THR A 493 -14.09 5.21 -50.39
C THR A 493 -15.32 5.82 -49.70
N PRO A 494 -15.24 6.32 -48.46
CA PRO A 494 -16.43 6.77 -47.74
C PRO A 494 -17.03 8.04 -48.38
N PRO A 495 -18.37 8.14 -48.52
CA PRO A 495 -19.01 9.35 -49.05
C PRO A 495 -18.63 10.64 -48.31
N SER A 496 -18.36 10.53 -46.99
CA SER A 496 -17.92 11.65 -46.15
C SER A 496 -16.60 12.27 -46.61
N ILE A 497 -15.72 11.53 -47.28
CA ILE A 497 -14.44 12.07 -47.79
C ILE A 497 -14.65 13.05 -48.96
N ALA A 498 -15.80 13.00 -49.64
CA ALA A 498 -16.08 13.89 -50.76
C ALA A 498 -16.02 15.38 -50.37
N LYS A 499 -16.25 15.74 -49.10
CA LYS A 499 -16.18 17.13 -48.60
C LYS A 499 -14.76 17.72 -48.61
N TRP A 500 -13.72 16.90 -48.70
CA TRP A 500 -12.32 17.31 -48.68
C TRP A 500 -11.68 17.47 -50.08
N LYS A 501 -12.41 17.13 -51.16
CA LYS A 501 -11.87 17.15 -52.55
C LYS A 501 -11.34 18.51 -53.01
N THR A 502 -11.76 19.60 -52.35
CA THR A 502 -11.33 20.98 -52.63
C THR A 502 -10.57 21.62 -51.46
N SER A 503 -10.22 20.84 -50.43
CA SER A 503 -9.59 21.37 -49.21
C SER A 503 -8.08 21.49 -49.36
N ASN A 504 -7.57 22.72 -49.20
CA ASN A 504 -6.15 23.01 -49.11
C ASN A 504 -5.84 23.24 -47.63
N VAL A 505 -5.17 22.28 -46.99
CA VAL A 505 -5.12 22.20 -45.52
C VAL A 505 -3.74 22.61 -45.00
N LEU A 506 -3.74 23.55 -44.04
CA LEU A 506 -2.56 24.02 -43.33
C LEU A 506 -2.50 23.39 -41.93
N PHE A 507 -1.38 22.78 -41.55
CA PHE A 507 -1.13 22.29 -40.19
C PHE A 507 -0.08 23.17 -39.50
N LEU A 508 -0.49 23.92 -38.48
CA LEU A 508 0.39 24.73 -37.63
C LEU A 508 0.71 23.96 -36.33
N GLY A 509 1.99 23.87 -35.98
CA GLY A 509 2.39 23.28 -34.70
C GLY A 509 3.90 23.21 -34.48
N ASP A 510 4.30 22.26 -33.63
CA ASP A 510 5.64 22.14 -33.07
C ASP A 510 6.45 20.96 -33.68
N SER A 511 7.37 20.35 -32.89
CA SER A 511 8.14 19.16 -33.29
C SER A 511 7.27 17.96 -33.61
N ILE A 512 6.07 17.82 -33.03
CA ILE A 512 5.16 16.71 -33.33
C ILE A 512 4.59 16.87 -34.73
N THR A 513 4.13 18.08 -35.07
CA THR A 513 3.64 18.42 -36.42
C THR A 513 4.76 18.34 -37.47
N ALA A 514 6.02 18.52 -37.06
CA ALA A 514 7.20 18.31 -37.91
C ALA A 514 7.58 16.84 -38.12
N GLY A 515 7.06 15.90 -37.31
CA GLY A 515 7.47 14.49 -37.35
C GLY A 515 8.84 14.22 -36.73
N LEU A 516 9.30 15.05 -35.78
CA LEU A 516 10.62 14.86 -35.17
C LEU A 516 10.69 13.50 -34.44
N ARG A 517 11.81 12.78 -34.61
CA ARG A 517 12.05 11.39 -34.17
C ARG A 517 11.22 10.30 -34.88
N ALA A 518 10.56 10.63 -35.99
CA ALA A 518 9.83 9.68 -36.82
C ALA A 518 10.19 9.81 -38.31
N ASN A 519 9.88 8.78 -39.09
CA ASN A 519 10.03 8.70 -40.54
C ASN A 519 8.82 9.32 -41.29
N ILE A 520 7.75 9.66 -40.56
CA ILE A 520 6.56 10.36 -41.07
C ILE A 520 6.03 11.35 -40.04
N ALA A 521 5.42 12.44 -40.51
CA ALA A 521 4.66 13.36 -39.67
C ALA A 521 3.16 13.11 -39.83
N TYR A 522 2.39 13.14 -38.73
CA TYR A 522 0.94 12.92 -38.74
C TYR A 522 0.14 13.73 -39.78
N PRO A 523 0.49 14.99 -40.16
CA PRO A 523 -0.24 15.70 -41.21
C PRO A 523 -0.22 15.00 -42.57
N SER A 524 0.86 14.27 -42.87
CA SER A 524 0.96 13.46 -44.10
C SER A 524 0.02 12.24 -44.07
N ILE A 525 -0.19 11.65 -42.90
CA ILE A 525 -1.11 10.52 -42.70
C ILE A 525 -2.55 11.02 -42.83
N VAL A 526 -2.91 12.13 -42.17
CA VAL A 526 -4.23 12.77 -42.29
C VAL A 526 -4.54 13.14 -43.74
N SER A 527 -3.58 13.76 -44.45
CA SER A 527 -3.73 14.17 -45.85
C SER A 527 -4.02 13.01 -46.79
N LYS A 528 -3.38 11.84 -46.59
CA LYS A 528 -3.67 10.64 -47.36
C LYS A 528 -5.07 10.09 -47.03
N GLN A 529 -5.35 9.93 -45.74
CA GLN A 529 -6.60 9.31 -45.26
C GLN A 529 -7.85 10.15 -45.56
N LEU A 530 -7.72 11.47 -45.67
CA LEU A 530 -8.81 12.37 -46.07
C LEU A 530 -8.70 12.87 -47.52
N ARG A 531 -7.73 12.36 -48.29
CA ARG A 531 -7.49 12.69 -49.71
C ARG A 531 -7.43 14.19 -50.00
N PHE A 532 -6.71 14.95 -49.17
CA PHE A 532 -6.53 16.38 -49.41
C PHE A 532 -5.78 16.62 -50.74
N PRO A 533 -6.28 17.48 -51.65
CA PRO A 533 -5.56 17.83 -52.88
C PRO A 533 -4.24 18.55 -52.62
N THR A 534 -4.14 19.35 -51.54
CA THR A 534 -2.88 19.94 -51.09
C THR A 534 -2.75 19.93 -49.57
N LEU A 535 -1.51 19.78 -49.10
CA LEU A 535 -1.11 19.83 -47.70
C LEU A 535 0.02 20.86 -47.56
N GLN A 536 -0.13 21.82 -46.66
CA GLN A 536 0.98 22.62 -46.12
C GLN A 536 1.19 22.22 -44.65
N SER A 537 2.39 21.78 -44.30
CA SER A 537 2.74 21.43 -42.92
C SER A 537 3.81 22.38 -42.39
N GLU A 538 3.48 23.04 -41.28
CA GLU A 538 4.21 24.14 -40.67
C GLU A 538 4.55 23.79 -39.21
N GLY A 539 5.11 22.59 -39.00
CA GLY A 539 5.69 22.19 -37.72
C GLY A 539 7.13 22.71 -37.54
N ILE A 540 7.45 23.33 -36.41
CA ILE A 540 8.84 23.67 -36.05
C ILE A 540 9.14 23.25 -34.61
N SER A 541 10.26 22.54 -34.42
CA SER A 541 10.69 22.09 -33.09
C SER A 541 10.86 23.25 -32.11
N GLY A 542 10.28 23.12 -30.92
CA GLY A 542 10.33 24.14 -29.87
C GLY A 542 9.40 25.34 -30.05
N ALA A 543 8.63 25.43 -31.14
CA ALA A 543 7.71 26.55 -31.36
C ALA A 543 6.58 26.59 -30.32
N THR A 544 6.39 27.77 -29.72
CA THR A 544 5.25 28.12 -28.86
C THR A 544 4.05 28.60 -29.69
N VAL A 545 2.84 28.55 -29.13
CA VAL A 545 1.68 29.22 -29.73
C VAL A 545 1.79 30.73 -29.56
N ALA A 546 2.14 31.19 -28.36
CA ALA A 546 2.29 32.59 -28.02
C ALA A 546 3.71 33.11 -28.23
N GLN A 547 3.84 34.43 -28.39
CA GLN A 547 5.13 35.11 -28.37
C GLN A 547 5.76 34.93 -26.99
N ASN A 548 7.01 34.46 -26.95
CA ASN A 548 7.74 34.27 -25.70
C ASN A 548 9.22 34.57 -25.96
N SER A 549 9.81 35.49 -25.21
CA SER A 549 11.20 35.92 -25.36
C SER A 549 12.23 34.88 -24.90
N ALA A 550 11.81 33.84 -24.15
CA ALA A 550 12.65 32.69 -23.83
C ALA A 550 12.73 31.67 -24.99
N SER A 551 11.81 31.72 -25.95
CA SER A 551 11.89 30.92 -27.18
C SER A 551 12.74 31.63 -28.22
N THR A 552 13.77 30.94 -28.73
CA THR A 552 14.55 31.38 -29.91
C THR A 552 13.83 31.09 -31.23
N VAL A 553 12.70 30.37 -31.19
CA VAL A 553 11.91 29.95 -32.35
C VAL A 553 10.65 30.81 -32.45
N GLN A 554 10.32 31.28 -33.67
CA GLN A 554 9.11 32.05 -33.90
C GLN A 554 7.85 31.27 -33.53
N SER A 555 6.98 31.91 -32.77
CA SER A 555 5.69 31.37 -32.34
C SER A 555 4.68 31.23 -33.48
N LEU A 556 3.67 30.37 -33.33
CA LEU A 556 2.61 30.19 -34.33
C LEU A 556 1.91 31.52 -34.65
N VAL A 557 1.66 32.38 -33.65
CA VAL A 557 1.02 33.69 -33.85
C VAL A 557 1.90 34.68 -34.61
N GLN A 558 3.24 34.52 -34.60
CA GLN A 558 4.15 35.29 -35.47
C GLN A 558 4.19 34.71 -36.88
N ARG A 559 4.36 33.39 -36.99
CA ARG A 559 4.52 32.69 -38.28
C ARG A 559 3.28 32.83 -39.17
N LEU A 560 2.08 32.81 -38.58
CA LEU A 560 0.84 33.03 -39.33
C LEU A 560 0.72 34.46 -39.91
N GLU A 561 1.53 35.42 -39.49
CA GLU A 561 1.61 36.73 -40.16
C GLU A 561 2.38 36.67 -41.49
N ALA A 562 3.30 35.72 -41.65
CA ALA A 562 4.12 35.54 -42.84
C ALA A 562 3.60 34.47 -43.83
N ILE A 563 2.71 33.57 -43.38
CA ILE A 563 2.14 32.50 -44.23
C ILE A 563 1.06 33.06 -45.16
N ASP A 564 1.17 32.78 -46.47
CA ASP A 564 0.11 33.06 -47.45
C ASP A 564 -1.06 32.07 -47.26
N THR A 565 -2.13 32.55 -46.64
CA THR A 565 -3.37 31.79 -46.45
C THR A 565 -4.38 31.97 -47.59
N SER A 566 -4.04 32.65 -48.69
CA SER A 566 -4.99 32.95 -49.78
C SER A 566 -5.66 31.69 -50.35
N LYS A 567 -4.88 30.65 -50.61
CA LYS A 567 -5.33 29.35 -51.16
C LYS A 567 -5.81 28.34 -50.12
N ILE A 568 -5.48 28.56 -48.83
CA ILE A 568 -5.84 27.66 -47.74
C ILE A 568 -7.35 27.73 -47.47
N THR A 569 -7.97 26.60 -47.16
CA THR A 569 -9.42 26.50 -46.81
C THR A 569 -9.62 26.10 -45.35
N ASP A 570 -8.75 25.23 -44.86
CA ASP A 570 -8.84 24.58 -43.55
C ASP A 570 -7.50 24.72 -42.82
N VAL A 571 -7.53 25.02 -41.52
CA VAL A 571 -6.32 25.16 -40.68
C VAL A 571 -6.44 24.31 -39.43
N VAL A 572 -5.46 23.43 -39.22
CA VAL A 572 -5.30 22.62 -38.01
C VAL A 572 -4.24 23.25 -37.11
N ILE A 573 -4.55 23.44 -35.84
CA ILE A 573 -3.68 24.09 -34.85
C ILE A 573 -3.40 23.11 -33.72
N PHE A 574 -2.12 22.77 -33.52
CA PHE A 574 -1.61 21.94 -32.44
C PHE A 574 -0.54 22.71 -31.65
N GLY A 575 -0.56 22.65 -30.32
CA GLY A 575 0.45 23.34 -29.49
C GLY A 575 0.11 23.36 -28.00
N GLY A 576 0.81 24.21 -27.23
CA GLY A 576 0.64 24.36 -25.78
C GLY A 576 1.73 23.71 -24.93
N THR A 577 2.43 22.67 -25.43
CA THR A 577 3.48 22.01 -24.64
C THR A 577 4.72 22.87 -24.46
N ASN A 578 5.17 23.55 -25.52
CA ASN A 578 6.30 24.47 -25.41
C ASN A 578 5.89 25.74 -24.64
N ASP A 579 4.63 26.18 -24.73
CA ASP A 579 4.10 27.30 -23.95
C ASP A 579 4.11 27.02 -22.45
N PHE A 580 3.73 25.80 -22.04
CA PHE A 580 3.90 25.32 -20.66
C PHE A 580 5.38 25.30 -20.24
N TYR A 581 6.26 24.76 -21.09
CA TYR A 581 7.69 24.61 -20.78
C TYR A 581 8.46 25.94 -20.68
N TYR A 582 8.12 26.93 -21.49
CA TYR A 582 8.74 28.27 -21.48
C TYR A 582 8.01 29.27 -20.57
N ASP A 583 7.18 28.81 -19.64
CA ASP A 583 6.46 29.67 -18.69
C ASP A 583 5.59 30.76 -19.36
N THR A 584 5.00 30.48 -20.53
CA THR A 584 4.10 31.42 -21.22
C THR A 584 2.85 31.68 -20.36
N PRO A 585 2.53 32.92 -19.97
CA PRO A 585 1.34 33.20 -19.18
C PRO A 585 0.04 32.84 -19.93
N LEU A 586 -0.93 32.23 -19.26
CA LEU A 586 -2.21 31.86 -19.90
C LEU A 586 -2.95 33.09 -20.43
N GLY A 587 -3.04 34.17 -19.64
CA GLY A 587 -3.91 35.32 -19.92
C GLY A 587 -5.38 35.00 -19.65
N SER A 588 -6.30 35.67 -20.36
CA SER A 588 -7.75 35.49 -20.21
C SER A 588 -8.44 35.28 -21.57
N LEU A 589 -9.61 34.63 -21.55
CA LEU A 589 -10.36 34.21 -22.76
C LEU A 589 -10.65 35.34 -23.77
N ASN A 590 -10.61 36.61 -23.36
CA ASN A 590 -10.83 37.78 -24.23
C ASN A 590 -9.58 38.65 -24.44
N SER A 591 -8.41 38.22 -23.94
CA SER A 591 -7.12 38.83 -24.25
C SER A 591 -6.84 38.81 -25.76
N THR A 592 -6.14 39.83 -26.25
CA THR A 592 -5.50 39.85 -27.58
C THR A 592 -3.99 40.04 -27.48
N ASP A 593 -3.42 40.00 -26.26
CA ASP A 593 -1.98 40.08 -26.05
C ASP A 593 -1.30 38.81 -26.58
N LYS A 594 -0.55 38.96 -27.67
CA LYS A 594 0.17 37.88 -28.35
C LYS A 594 1.23 37.20 -27.47
N ASN A 595 1.62 37.80 -26.33
CA ASN A 595 2.52 37.20 -25.34
C ASN A 595 1.81 36.28 -24.33
N THR A 596 0.46 36.30 -24.31
CA THR A 596 -0.35 35.37 -23.51
C THR A 596 -0.92 34.26 -24.38
N PHE A 597 -1.08 33.06 -23.82
CA PHE A 597 -1.56 31.90 -24.56
C PHE A 597 -2.97 32.09 -25.14
N TYR A 598 -3.92 32.57 -24.32
CA TYR A 598 -5.26 32.94 -24.80
C TYR A 598 -5.22 34.07 -25.83
N GLY A 599 -4.36 35.09 -25.65
CA GLY A 599 -4.29 36.23 -26.58
C GLY A 599 -3.68 35.88 -27.94
N ALA A 600 -2.69 35.00 -27.96
CA ALA A 600 -2.16 34.40 -29.17
C ALA A 600 -3.19 33.53 -29.90
N LEU A 601 -3.88 32.65 -29.19
CA LEU A 601 -4.96 31.82 -29.75
C LEU A 601 -6.13 32.66 -30.30
N ASN A 602 -6.58 33.69 -29.57
CA ASN A 602 -7.59 34.65 -30.05
C ASN A 602 -7.12 35.36 -31.33
N THR A 603 -5.86 35.81 -31.37
CA THR A 603 -5.28 36.48 -32.56
C THR A 603 -5.32 35.57 -33.77
N ILE A 604 -4.83 34.32 -33.63
CA ILE A 604 -4.83 33.31 -34.67
C ILE A 604 -6.26 33.03 -35.15
N ALA A 605 -7.17 32.74 -34.22
CA ALA A 605 -8.55 32.37 -34.52
C ALA A 605 -9.33 33.53 -35.17
N ALA A 606 -9.18 34.76 -34.67
CA ALA A 606 -9.81 35.95 -35.24
C ALA A 606 -9.34 36.20 -36.68
N LYS A 607 -8.03 36.11 -36.95
CA LYS A 607 -7.46 36.29 -38.29
C LYS A 607 -8.02 35.24 -39.27
N LEU A 608 -8.03 33.98 -38.89
CA LEU A 608 -8.51 32.87 -39.73
C LEU A 608 -10.03 32.94 -39.96
N ALA A 609 -10.81 33.27 -38.94
CA ALA A 609 -12.25 33.46 -39.05
C ALA A 609 -12.60 34.66 -39.96
N ALA A 610 -11.90 35.78 -39.84
CA ALA A 610 -12.07 36.94 -40.73
C ALA A 610 -11.72 36.63 -42.20
N GLN A 611 -10.89 35.61 -42.45
CA GLN A 611 -10.57 35.09 -43.77
C GLN A 611 -11.50 33.94 -44.22
N ASN A 612 -12.56 33.65 -43.48
CA ASN A 612 -13.51 32.54 -43.69
C ASN A 612 -12.85 31.15 -43.79
N LYS A 613 -11.75 30.92 -43.04
CA LYS A 613 -11.11 29.60 -42.96
C LYS A 613 -11.83 28.72 -41.93
N LYS A 614 -11.92 27.43 -42.21
CA LYS A 614 -12.33 26.45 -41.19
C LYS A 614 -11.15 26.19 -40.24
N ILE A 615 -11.41 26.12 -38.95
CA ILE A 615 -10.39 26.01 -37.91
C ILE A 615 -10.61 24.71 -37.14
N TYR A 616 -9.55 23.94 -36.92
CA TYR A 616 -9.54 22.69 -36.17
C TYR A 616 -8.48 22.80 -35.07
N PHE A 617 -8.90 22.67 -33.82
CA PHE A 617 -7.98 22.71 -32.68
C PHE A 617 -7.62 21.30 -32.21
N ILE A 618 -6.38 21.13 -31.75
CA ILE A 618 -5.92 19.90 -31.09
C ILE A 618 -5.17 20.29 -29.81
N THR A 619 -5.53 19.68 -28.69
CA THR A 619 -4.87 19.92 -27.39
C THR A 619 -3.46 19.31 -27.36
N PRO A 620 -2.55 19.78 -26.47
CA PRO A 620 -1.29 19.10 -26.23
C PRO A 620 -1.54 17.67 -25.72
N MET A 621 -0.59 16.77 -25.98
CA MET A 621 -0.58 15.42 -25.42
C MET A 621 -0.21 15.46 -23.93
N TRP A 622 -0.82 14.60 -23.11
CA TRP A 622 -0.33 14.34 -21.74
C TRP A 622 1.01 13.59 -21.82
N ARG A 623 1.89 13.81 -20.84
CA ARG A 623 3.20 13.14 -20.77
C ARG A 623 3.61 12.81 -19.32
N SER A 624 4.01 11.56 -19.08
CA SER A 624 4.84 11.20 -17.92
C SER A 624 6.31 11.35 -18.33
N ARG A 625 7.00 12.35 -17.78
CA ARG A 625 8.41 12.63 -18.11
C ARG A 625 9.42 11.84 -17.28
N GLN A 626 9.03 10.69 -16.72
CA GLN A 626 9.94 9.80 -15.99
C GLN A 626 11.12 9.35 -16.88
N LEU A 627 10.85 8.94 -18.12
CA LEU A 627 11.89 8.55 -19.10
C LEU A 627 12.77 9.71 -19.58
N ALA A 628 12.28 10.96 -19.50
CA ALA A 628 13.07 12.14 -19.82
C ALA A 628 14.04 12.56 -18.69
N GLY A 629 14.06 11.82 -17.58
CA GLY A 629 15.01 12.01 -16.46
C GLY A 629 14.70 13.17 -15.52
N ASP A 630 13.59 13.89 -15.70
CA ASP A 630 13.18 15.00 -14.83
C ASP A 630 11.97 14.70 -13.93
N ALA A 631 11.29 13.56 -14.14
CA ALA A 631 10.13 13.09 -13.37
C ALA A 631 8.96 14.10 -13.29
N LYS A 632 8.87 15.05 -14.23
CA LYS A 632 7.79 16.06 -14.28
C LYS A 632 6.51 15.48 -14.90
N ASP A 633 5.73 14.77 -14.10
CA ASP A 633 4.39 14.33 -14.49
C ASP A 633 3.48 15.53 -14.76
N SER A 634 2.81 15.53 -15.93
CA SER A 634 2.03 16.68 -16.43
C SER A 634 0.84 17.07 -15.54
N ASP A 635 0.33 16.18 -14.69
CA ASP A 635 -0.79 16.45 -13.79
C ASP A 635 -0.36 16.82 -12.35
N ASN A 636 0.88 16.49 -11.97
CA ASN A 636 1.41 16.74 -10.62
C ASN A 636 2.49 17.83 -10.57
N TYR A 637 2.89 18.38 -11.72
CA TYR A 637 3.92 19.41 -11.82
C TYR A 637 3.40 20.68 -12.51
N THR A 638 3.47 21.80 -11.80
CA THR A 638 3.24 23.14 -12.35
C THR A 638 4.51 23.74 -12.93
N ASN A 639 4.35 24.64 -13.90
CA ASN A 639 5.44 25.51 -14.34
C ASN A 639 5.66 26.67 -13.35
N THR A 640 6.61 27.58 -13.63
CA THR A 640 7.01 28.68 -12.72
C THR A 640 5.85 29.62 -12.38
N ASN A 641 4.81 29.69 -13.22
CA ASN A 641 3.60 30.50 -12.96
C ASN A 641 2.52 29.76 -12.15
N GLY A 642 2.76 28.52 -11.73
CA GLY A 642 1.78 27.73 -10.97
C GLY A 642 0.66 27.10 -11.82
N VAL A 643 0.83 27.00 -13.14
CA VAL A 643 -0.15 26.38 -14.06
C VAL A 643 0.32 25.01 -14.56
N TYR A 644 -0.63 24.13 -14.87
CA TYR A 644 -0.40 22.78 -15.39
C TYR A 644 -0.50 22.73 -16.92
N LEU A 645 0.03 21.68 -17.55
CA LEU A 645 -0.09 21.49 -19.01
C LEU A 645 -1.56 21.38 -19.46
N ASN A 646 -2.42 20.77 -18.62
CA ASN A 646 -3.86 20.68 -18.87
C ASN A 646 -4.57 22.04 -18.93
N ASP A 647 -4.03 23.09 -18.30
CA ASP A 647 -4.62 24.44 -18.35
C ASP A 647 -4.49 25.04 -19.77
N TYR A 648 -3.39 24.75 -20.47
CA TYR A 648 -3.21 25.11 -21.88
C TYR A 648 -4.16 24.29 -22.77
N GLY A 649 -4.36 23.00 -22.49
CA GLY A 649 -5.38 22.18 -23.15
C GLY A 649 -6.80 22.73 -22.95
N THR A 650 -7.11 23.21 -21.75
CA THR A 650 -8.38 23.86 -21.41
C THR A 650 -8.54 25.20 -22.13
N ALA A 651 -7.47 26.00 -22.22
CA ALA A 651 -7.49 27.26 -22.97
C ALA A 651 -7.76 27.06 -24.47
N ILE A 652 -7.20 26.00 -25.08
CA ILE A 652 -7.50 25.61 -26.47
C ILE A 652 -8.99 25.25 -26.62
N LYS A 653 -9.55 24.41 -25.73
CA LYS A 653 -10.98 24.04 -25.73
C LYS A 653 -11.89 25.27 -25.64
N ASN A 654 -11.57 26.21 -24.75
CA ASN A 654 -12.35 27.44 -24.55
C ASN A 654 -12.31 28.37 -25.78
N ILE A 655 -11.16 28.50 -26.45
CA ILE A 655 -11.06 29.26 -27.70
C ILE A 655 -11.81 28.56 -28.83
N ALA A 656 -11.70 27.23 -28.94
CA ALA A 656 -12.42 26.47 -29.95
C ALA A 656 -13.94 26.69 -29.82
N GLN A 657 -14.48 26.61 -28.59
CA GLN A 657 -15.88 26.93 -28.30
C GLN A 657 -16.25 28.37 -28.70
N LYS A 658 -15.42 29.37 -28.34
CA LYS A 658 -15.65 30.79 -28.64
C LYS A 658 -15.76 31.09 -30.14
N TYR A 659 -15.01 30.38 -30.99
CA TYR A 659 -15.03 30.53 -32.44
C TYR A 659 -15.90 29.48 -33.17
N ASN A 660 -16.70 28.70 -32.43
CA ASN A 660 -17.52 27.60 -32.95
C ASN A 660 -16.72 26.62 -33.84
N ALA A 661 -15.50 26.31 -33.39
CA ALA A 661 -14.55 25.41 -34.02
C ALA A 661 -14.44 24.10 -33.21
N PRO A 662 -14.29 22.93 -33.87
CA PRO A 662 -14.10 21.67 -33.19
C PRO A 662 -12.71 21.59 -32.55
N CYS A 663 -12.64 20.91 -31.41
CA CYS A 663 -11.40 20.60 -30.70
C CYS A 663 -11.24 19.08 -30.50
N LEU A 664 -10.08 18.53 -30.87
CA LEU A 664 -9.69 17.16 -30.52
C LEU A 664 -8.93 17.20 -29.19
N ASP A 665 -9.42 16.49 -28.19
CA ASP A 665 -8.71 16.35 -26.93
C ASP A 665 -7.74 15.17 -26.97
N LEU A 666 -6.49 15.42 -27.38
CA LEU A 666 -5.43 14.44 -27.25
C LEU A 666 -4.98 14.27 -25.80
N TYR A 667 -4.96 15.32 -24.97
CA TYR A 667 -4.51 15.24 -23.57
C TYR A 667 -5.12 14.06 -22.78
N SER A 668 -6.40 13.77 -23.04
CA SER A 668 -7.12 12.67 -22.38
C SER A 668 -6.79 11.25 -22.90
N GLN A 669 -6.03 11.11 -24.00
CA GLN A 669 -5.69 9.82 -24.66
C GLN A 669 -4.49 9.11 -23.99
N LYS A 670 -4.51 9.01 -22.66
CA LYS A 670 -3.34 8.62 -21.85
C LYS A 670 -2.73 7.26 -22.20
N SER A 671 -3.56 6.30 -22.62
CA SER A 671 -3.16 4.91 -22.94
C SER A 671 -2.22 4.76 -24.13
N MET A 672 -1.79 5.86 -24.76
CA MET A 672 -0.83 5.91 -25.87
C MET A 672 0.61 6.16 -25.41
N TYR A 673 0.79 6.86 -24.29
CA TYR A 673 2.05 7.59 -24.04
C TYR A 673 3.15 6.76 -23.38
N ASP A 674 2.78 5.64 -22.75
CA ASP A 674 3.71 4.78 -22.01
C ASP A 674 4.74 4.04 -22.90
N TYR A 675 4.58 4.06 -24.23
CA TYR A 675 5.39 3.27 -25.18
C TYR A 675 5.70 3.97 -26.52
N THR A 676 4.93 4.98 -26.93
CA THR A 676 5.18 5.71 -28.18
C THR A 676 6.21 6.85 -28.05
N LEU A 677 6.62 7.21 -26.84
CA LEU A 677 7.49 8.35 -26.55
C LEU A 677 8.93 7.91 -26.20
N LEU A 678 9.78 7.68 -27.21
CA LEU A 678 11.14 7.13 -27.04
C LEU A 678 12.05 7.96 -26.11
N ASP A 679 11.88 9.28 -26.07
CA ASP A 679 12.59 10.22 -25.20
C ASP A 679 11.69 10.82 -24.11
N GLY A 680 10.50 10.24 -23.88
CA GLY A 680 9.45 10.79 -23.01
C GLY A 680 8.77 12.06 -23.55
N VAL A 681 9.10 12.52 -24.77
CA VAL A 681 8.70 13.83 -25.30
C VAL A 681 8.11 13.72 -26.73
N HIS A 682 8.71 12.94 -27.62
CA HIS A 682 8.39 12.88 -29.05
C HIS A 682 7.80 11.53 -29.46
N PRO A 683 6.69 11.51 -30.22
CA PRO A 683 6.13 10.28 -30.79
C PRO A 683 7.08 9.65 -31.82
N ASN A 684 7.29 8.34 -31.69
CA ASN A 684 7.88 7.49 -32.72
C ASN A 684 6.91 7.27 -33.91
N ASP A 685 7.29 6.41 -34.85
CA ASP A 685 6.47 6.07 -36.04
C ASP A 685 5.06 5.57 -35.68
N GLU A 686 4.93 4.68 -34.69
CA GLU A 686 3.64 4.21 -34.18
C GLU A 686 2.80 5.36 -33.62
N GLY A 687 3.44 6.24 -32.84
CA GLY A 687 2.79 7.40 -32.26
C GLY A 687 2.30 8.40 -33.32
N GLN A 688 3.09 8.66 -34.36
CA GLN A 688 2.68 9.51 -35.49
C GLN A 688 1.52 8.88 -36.27
N TYR A 689 1.52 7.56 -36.49
CA TYR A 689 0.38 6.85 -37.09
C TYR A 689 -0.88 6.92 -36.22
N PHE A 690 -0.78 6.75 -34.91
CA PHE A 690 -1.92 6.91 -34.00
C PHE A 690 -2.50 8.33 -34.07
N ILE A 691 -1.65 9.37 -33.98
CA ILE A 691 -2.12 10.77 -34.07
C ILE A 691 -2.77 11.00 -35.43
N GLY A 692 -2.15 10.55 -36.52
CA GLY A 692 -2.66 10.71 -37.87
C GLY A 692 -4.03 10.06 -38.06
N ASN A 693 -4.17 8.79 -37.67
CA ASN A 693 -5.45 8.06 -37.68
C ASN A 693 -6.51 8.75 -36.82
N THR A 694 -6.15 9.17 -35.61
CA THR A 694 -7.09 9.80 -34.67
C THR A 694 -7.59 11.13 -35.20
N VAL A 695 -6.68 11.99 -35.68
CA VAL A 695 -7.01 13.29 -36.28
C VAL A 695 -7.84 13.13 -37.55
N ALA A 696 -7.51 12.19 -38.44
CA ALA A 696 -8.27 11.95 -39.66
C ALA A 696 -9.70 11.50 -39.38
N ASN A 697 -9.86 10.47 -38.53
CA ASN A 697 -11.17 9.97 -38.13
C ASN A 697 -11.99 11.04 -37.41
N TRP A 698 -11.37 11.82 -36.52
CA TRP A 698 -12.04 12.93 -35.85
C TRP A 698 -12.47 14.03 -36.82
N MET A 699 -11.57 14.58 -37.65
CA MET A 699 -11.89 15.63 -38.62
C MET A 699 -13.02 15.20 -39.56
N ASN A 700 -13.01 13.95 -40.02
CA ASN A 700 -14.04 13.45 -40.93
C ASN A 700 -15.44 13.40 -40.28
N ASN A 701 -15.51 13.17 -38.96
CA ASN A 701 -16.75 13.08 -38.18
C ASN A 701 -17.12 14.38 -37.43
N ALA A 702 -16.24 15.40 -37.42
CA ALA A 702 -16.41 16.62 -36.64
C ALA A 702 -17.50 17.59 -37.14
N TYR A 703 -18.17 17.26 -38.27
CA TYR A 703 -19.23 18.02 -38.93
C TYR A 703 -20.08 17.10 -39.81
#